data_AF-A0A536HTP7-F1
#
_entry.id   AF-A0A536HTP7-F1
#
_cell.length_a   1.000
_cell.length_b   1.000
_cell.length_c   1.000
_cell.angle_alpha   90.00
_cell.angle_beta   90.00
_cell.angle_gamma   90.00
#
_symmetry.space_group_name_H-M   'P 1'
#
loop_
_entity.id
_entity.type
_entity.pdbx_description
1 polymer ?
#
loop_
_entity_poly.entity_id
_entity_poly.type
_entity_poly.pdbx_seq_one_letter_code
_entity_poly.pdbx_strand_id
1 'polypeptide(L)'
;MKVTCLQENLARGLQIAGRAVSTRGSLPILGNVLLRTEGGRLKLTATNLEVGINCWVPAKVDDEGAITVPAKLFTDFVNSLPPGPTELSLNVRTKTVHLRRDPYEANFKGMDAEEFPIIPVAPEKPTTRVSKSTLRRMIGEVAFVATTDDSRPVLTGVLTTLEGDRITMAAADPYRLSVRNAKLIDKVEGKLEVIIPARSLQEVQRILDDSDDPVDIFVTPNGSQVIFHTPEVDLVSRVIEGQFPNYRQVIPQGKPATRLVAQREELLQATRLASLFARDSANMLRFQVNPADHPPLVISANAAEVGDQTAKVEATVEGQNTTIAFNSRFIYDALGSLTASEVALEDFRSYAQVELPLARGATTFVGPNGAGKTNLLEAIHLIARGDSPRARDDTEMVRWGATTARVRTEVDRAEDHRRIETLLFAPPEGERRRPRRYLLDGAAKRSEDAAGELVVVAFFPEDVELLGAAPSARRRFMDAMLGQIDRAHRREMRELQHVLEQRNALLRVAREELELPEAEMAFWDGELIRLSAAISLRRSRLATELSAPFVSATERFTGAEGLALAYAGQVEGATLDERASAYARVLREKRERERWQGTSLVGPQRDDLVVTSAGRMLPAFASRGEHRSAVLSLKIAEAAWLASRVGEQPVFLLDDVLSELDPARREALANAIPQDAQILLTAAIVTALPDVLRERAAVVPVRRGEVG
;
A
#
# COMPACT_ATOMS: atom_id res chain seq x y z
N MET A 1 3.48 35.97 18.83
CA MET A 1 3.00 34.97 17.86
C MET A 1 1.49 34.85 17.96
N LYS A 2 0.79 35.22 16.90
CA LYS A 2 -0.64 34.98 16.68
C LYS A 2 -0.82 34.58 15.23
N VAL A 3 -1.24 33.34 15.00
CA VAL A 3 -1.40 32.77 13.67
C VAL A 3 -2.71 32.01 13.55
N THR A 4 -3.29 32.03 12.36
CA THR A 4 -4.45 31.22 12.01
C THR A 4 -4.10 30.37 10.80
N CYS A 5 -4.14 29.05 10.94
CA CYS A 5 -3.91 28.12 9.83
C CYS A 5 -5.03 27.09 9.76
N LEU A 6 -5.22 26.46 8.61
CA LEU A 6 -6.13 25.33 8.52
C LEU A 6 -5.58 24.15 9.32
N GLN A 7 -6.45 23.52 10.12
CA GLN A 7 -6.11 22.35 10.90
C GLN A 7 -5.48 21.25 10.04
N GLU A 8 -5.97 21.00 8.82
CA GLU A 8 -5.44 19.93 7.95
C GLU A 8 -3.99 20.20 7.53
N ASN A 9 -3.67 21.47 7.23
CA ASN A 9 -2.32 21.88 6.85
C ASN A 9 -1.38 21.80 8.05
N LEU A 10 -1.84 22.21 9.24
CA LEU A 10 -1.08 22.08 10.48
C LEU A 10 -0.83 20.61 10.82
N ALA A 11 -1.85 19.76 10.72
CA ALA A 11 -1.76 18.33 10.96
C ALA A 11 -0.76 17.65 10.02
N ARG A 12 -0.85 17.93 8.70
CA ARG A 12 0.08 17.40 7.70
C ARG A 12 1.51 17.84 7.99
N GLY A 13 1.72 19.13 8.25
CA GLY A 13 3.05 19.65 8.55
C GLY A 13 3.64 19.07 9.84
N LEU A 14 2.80 18.84 10.86
CA LEU A 14 3.20 18.18 12.11
C LEU A 14 3.55 16.70 11.91
N GLN A 15 2.84 15.98 11.03
CA GLN A 15 3.18 14.60 10.67
C GLN A 15 4.52 14.52 9.95
N ILE A 16 4.81 15.48 9.07
CA ILE A 16 6.09 15.55 8.34
C ILE A 16 7.23 15.91 9.31
N ALA A 17 7.12 17.03 10.03
CA ALA A 17 8.14 17.47 10.99
C ALA A 17 8.35 16.45 12.13
N GLY A 18 7.27 15.80 12.57
CA GLY A 18 7.26 14.79 13.63
C GLY A 18 8.21 13.62 13.40
N ARG A 19 8.56 13.32 12.14
CA ARG A 19 9.52 12.26 11.77
C ARG A 19 10.93 12.51 12.30
N ALA A 20 11.29 13.76 12.52
CA ALA A 20 12.61 14.15 13.05
C ALA A 20 12.60 14.35 14.57
N VAL A 21 11.48 14.11 15.27
CA VAL A 21 11.40 14.31 16.73
C VAL A 21 12.15 13.20 17.47
N SER A 22 12.92 13.57 18.49
CA SER A 22 13.61 12.61 19.34
C SER A 22 12.67 12.02 20.40
N THR A 23 12.54 10.69 20.43
CA THR A 23 11.70 9.98 21.41
C THR A 23 12.47 9.42 22.61
N ARG A 24 13.80 9.40 22.54
CA ARG A 24 14.71 8.84 23.57
C ARG A 24 15.94 9.72 23.84
N GLY A 25 15.87 11.02 23.52
CA GLY A 25 16.98 11.95 23.63
C GLY A 25 17.23 12.46 25.06
N SER A 26 18.49 12.81 25.35
CA SER A 26 18.90 13.44 26.62
C SER A 26 18.44 14.88 26.75
N LEU A 27 18.16 15.57 25.64
CA LEU A 27 17.67 16.95 25.59
C LEU A 27 16.14 16.98 25.44
N PRO A 28 15.37 17.39 26.48
CA PRO A 28 13.90 17.39 26.44
C PRO A 28 13.32 18.22 25.30
N ILE A 29 14.00 19.31 24.91
CA ILE A 29 13.56 20.21 23.84
C ILE A 29 13.50 19.53 22.45
N LEU A 30 14.23 18.43 22.25
CA LEU A 30 14.18 17.65 21.00
C LEU A 30 12.93 16.75 20.91
N GLY A 31 12.20 16.59 22.02
CA GLY A 31 10.86 16.00 22.04
C GLY A 31 9.77 17.01 21.61
N ASN A 32 10.14 18.27 21.38
CA ASN A 32 9.24 19.33 20.93
C ASN A 32 9.35 19.56 19.42
N VAL A 33 8.31 20.19 18.87
CA VAL A 33 8.34 20.84 17.57
C VAL A 33 8.43 22.36 17.80
N LEU A 34 9.35 23.01 17.10
CA LEU A 34 9.47 24.46 17.06
C LEU A 34 8.42 25.03 16.09
N LEU A 35 7.59 25.93 16.59
CA LEU A 35 6.65 26.74 15.82
C LEU A 35 7.28 28.13 15.64
N ARG A 36 7.42 28.59 14.40
CA ARG A 36 7.96 29.93 14.09
C ARG A 36 7.21 30.55 12.92
N THR A 37 6.86 31.82 13.03
CA THR A 37 6.35 32.60 11.89
C THR A 37 7.51 33.03 10.99
N GLU A 38 7.43 32.76 9.69
CA GLU A 38 8.46 33.13 8.72
C GLU A 38 7.83 33.37 7.36
N GLY A 39 8.10 34.53 6.73
CA GLY A 39 7.62 34.84 5.37
C GLY A 39 6.10 34.79 5.20
N GLY A 40 5.34 35.18 6.23
CA GLY A 40 3.87 35.09 6.22
C GLY A 40 3.32 33.66 6.30
N ARG A 41 4.14 32.67 6.68
CA ARG A 41 3.75 31.27 6.88
C ARG A 41 4.11 30.81 8.30
N LEU A 42 3.56 29.66 8.70
CA LEU A 42 3.96 28.97 9.92
C LEU A 42 4.98 27.87 9.57
N LYS A 43 6.20 28.00 10.07
CA LYS A 43 7.25 27.00 9.95
C LYS A 43 7.24 26.08 11.17
N LEU A 44 7.18 24.78 10.88
CA LEU A 44 7.26 23.69 11.85
C LEU A 44 8.64 23.04 11.72
N THR A 45 9.39 23.01 12.81
CA THR A 45 10.76 22.52 12.80
C THR A 45 10.95 21.45 13.87
N ALA A 46 11.53 20.30 13.50
CA ALA A 46 11.90 19.25 14.44
C ALA A 46 13.27 18.65 14.10
N THR A 47 13.98 18.17 15.11
CA THR A 47 15.28 17.53 14.93
C THR A 47 15.65 16.57 16.05
N ASN A 48 16.40 15.53 15.70
CA ASN A 48 17.06 14.63 16.63
C ASN A 48 18.60 14.80 16.58
N LEU A 49 19.07 15.94 16.05
CA LEU A 49 20.47 16.30 15.78
C LEU A 49 21.14 15.56 14.62
N GLU A 50 20.59 14.45 14.13
CA GLU A 50 21.06 13.75 12.93
C GLU A 50 20.26 14.14 11.69
N VAL A 51 18.94 14.21 11.86
CA VAL A 51 17.95 14.65 10.88
C VAL A 51 17.25 15.88 11.41
N GLY A 52 17.08 16.87 10.54
CA GLY A 52 16.28 18.06 10.77
C GLY A 52 15.21 18.17 9.70
N ILE A 53 13.99 18.55 10.07
CA ILE A 53 12.93 18.81 9.11
C ILE A 53 12.37 20.20 9.38
N ASN A 54 12.32 21.03 8.35
CA ASN A 54 11.53 22.26 8.31
C ASN A 54 10.35 22.02 7.38
N CYS A 55 9.14 22.32 7.84
CA CYS A 55 7.93 22.24 7.02
C CYS A 55 7.17 23.58 7.09
N TRP A 56 6.80 24.12 5.93
CA TRP A 56 6.07 25.38 5.83
C TRP A 56 4.59 25.12 5.62
N VAL A 57 3.80 25.63 6.57
CA VAL A 57 2.34 25.53 6.58
C VAL A 57 1.76 26.89 6.19
N PRO A 58 0.85 26.94 5.20
CA PRO A 58 0.09 28.15 4.90
C PRO A 58 -0.70 28.62 6.12
N ALA A 59 -0.46 29.87 6.54
CA ALA A 59 -1.09 30.47 7.71
C ALA A 59 -1.29 31.97 7.48
N LYS A 60 -2.33 32.54 8.08
CA LYS A 60 -2.44 33.98 8.28
C LYS A 60 -1.66 34.35 9.54
N VAL A 61 -0.66 35.20 9.42
CA VAL A 61 0.16 35.68 10.55
C VAL A 61 -0.32 37.07 10.93
N ASP A 62 -0.89 37.21 12.13
CA ASP A 62 -1.29 38.51 12.69
C ASP A 62 -0.14 39.10 13.52
N ASP A 63 0.52 38.28 14.35
CA ASP A 63 1.70 38.67 15.13
C ASP A 63 2.81 37.64 14.97
N GLU A 64 4.04 38.11 14.73
CA GLU A 64 5.20 37.23 14.63
C GLU A 64 5.61 36.63 15.99
N GLY A 65 6.32 35.51 15.95
CA GLY A 65 7.04 34.95 17.09
C GLY A 65 7.39 33.48 16.93
N ALA A 66 8.00 32.91 17.98
CA ALA A 66 8.44 31.53 17.99
C ALA A 66 8.32 30.90 19.39
N ILE A 67 8.08 29.59 19.43
CA ILE A 67 7.98 28.79 20.66
C ILE A 67 8.10 27.31 20.31
N THR A 68 8.56 26.47 21.23
CA THR A 68 8.51 25.01 21.04
C THR A 68 7.33 24.40 21.79
N VAL A 69 6.71 23.35 21.28
CA VAL A 69 5.62 22.63 21.96
C VAL A 69 5.84 21.12 21.95
N PRO A 70 5.40 20.36 22.97
CA PRO A 70 5.56 18.90 23.01
C PRO A 70 4.97 18.23 21.78
N ALA A 71 5.83 17.66 20.92
CA ALA A 71 5.43 17.30 19.56
C ALA A 71 4.34 16.23 19.55
N LYS A 72 4.50 15.17 20.35
CA LYS A 72 3.52 14.08 20.43
C LYS A 72 2.14 14.59 20.87
N LEU A 73 2.08 15.26 22.01
CA LEU A 73 0.82 15.77 22.55
C LEU A 73 0.17 16.80 21.62
N PHE A 74 0.96 17.72 21.06
CA PHE A 74 0.45 18.74 20.15
C PHE A 74 -0.07 18.13 18.85
N THR A 75 0.66 17.20 18.25
CA THR A 75 0.25 16.47 17.05
C THR A 75 -0.99 15.61 17.30
N ASP A 76 -1.04 14.86 18.39
CA ASP A 76 -2.20 14.04 18.76
C ASP A 76 -3.43 14.92 18.95
N PHE A 77 -3.30 16.04 19.67
CA PHE A 77 -4.40 16.99 19.87
C PHE A 77 -4.86 17.62 18.55
N VAL A 78 -3.93 18.13 17.73
CA VAL A 78 -4.26 18.72 16.43
C VAL A 78 -4.95 17.69 15.53
N ASN A 79 -4.48 16.44 15.49
CA ASN A 79 -5.12 15.37 14.71
C ASN A 79 -6.52 14.99 15.21
N SER A 80 -6.82 15.21 16.50
CA SER A 80 -8.14 15.02 17.08
C SER A 80 -9.09 16.19 16.83
N LEU A 81 -8.58 17.37 16.45
CA LEU A 81 -9.43 18.51 16.13
C LEU A 81 -10.14 18.34 14.79
N PRO A 82 -11.37 18.85 14.67
CA PRO A 82 -12.03 18.98 13.38
C PRO A 82 -11.32 19.96 12.43
N PRO A 83 -11.44 19.76 11.11
CA PRO A 83 -10.94 20.70 10.13
C PRO A 83 -11.47 22.12 10.28
N GLY A 84 -10.74 23.04 9.66
CA GLY A 84 -11.07 24.45 9.62
C GLY A 84 -10.00 25.33 10.27
N PRO A 85 -10.29 26.63 10.41
CA PRO A 85 -9.34 27.60 10.94
C PRO A 85 -9.01 27.31 12.41
N THR A 86 -7.73 27.08 12.68
CA THR A 86 -7.17 26.90 14.02
C THR A 86 -6.31 28.11 14.35
N GLU A 87 -6.66 28.80 15.42
CA GLU A 87 -5.91 29.94 15.93
C GLU A 87 -4.89 29.48 16.97
N LEU A 88 -3.66 29.97 16.85
CA LEU A 88 -2.60 29.79 17.82
C LEU A 88 -2.18 31.17 18.32
N SER A 89 -2.22 31.38 19.64
CA SER A 89 -1.76 32.61 20.28
C SER A 89 -0.77 32.28 21.38
N LEU A 90 0.40 32.94 21.36
CA LEU A 90 1.46 32.74 22.33
C LEU A 90 1.38 33.79 23.43
N ASN A 91 1.21 33.34 24.67
CA ASN A 91 1.52 34.15 25.83
C ASN A 91 3.01 34.02 26.15
N VAL A 92 3.78 35.06 25.80
CA VAL A 92 5.24 35.09 25.96
C VAL A 92 5.67 34.98 27.43
N ARG A 93 4.91 35.59 28.36
CA ARG A 93 5.25 35.57 29.80
C ARG A 93 5.11 34.18 30.41
N THR A 94 4.08 33.43 30.01
CA THR A 94 3.82 32.09 30.54
C THR A 94 4.37 30.97 29.66
N LYS A 95 5.05 31.32 28.55
CA LYS A 95 5.51 30.38 27.51
C LYS A 95 4.43 29.37 27.11
N THR A 96 3.19 29.85 26.99
CA THR A 96 2.02 29.00 26.74
C THR A 96 1.41 29.34 25.40
N VAL A 97 1.26 28.35 24.53
CA VAL A 97 0.49 28.45 23.30
C VAL A 97 -0.95 28.11 23.60
N HIS A 98 -1.83 29.09 23.48
CA HIS A 98 -3.26 28.90 23.48
C HIS A 98 -3.71 28.59 22.05
N LEU A 99 -4.14 27.35 21.85
CA LEU A 99 -4.79 26.91 20.63
C LEU A 99 -6.30 27.04 20.79
N ARG A 100 -6.94 27.74 19.86
CA ARG A 100 -8.40 27.87 19.78
C ARG A 100 -8.92 27.40 18.43
N ARG A 101 -9.89 26.50 18.48
CA ARG A 101 -10.75 26.14 17.36
C ARG A 101 -12.12 25.84 17.96
N ASP A 102 -13.04 26.79 17.91
CA ASP A 102 -14.33 26.68 18.60
C ASP A 102 -15.07 25.35 18.30
N PRO A 103 -15.63 24.69 19.32
CA PRO A 103 -15.66 25.05 20.74
C PRO A 103 -14.42 24.59 21.56
N TYR A 104 -13.36 24.13 20.89
CA TYR A 104 -12.17 23.54 21.53
C TYR A 104 -11.11 24.60 21.82
N GLU A 105 -10.63 24.61 23.06
CA GLU A 105 -9.51 25.42 23.49
C GLU A 105 -8.52 24.56 24.26
N ALA A 106 -7.23 24.76 24.03
CA ALA A 106 -6.15 24.04 24.71
C ALA A 106 -4.96 24.95 24.95
N ASN A 107 -4.25 24.67 26.05
CA ASN A 107 -3.05 25.38 26.44
C ASN A 107 -1.86 24.43 26.45
N PHE A 108 -0.87 24.70 25.60
CA PHE A 108 0.36 23.92 25.52
C PHE A 108 1.49 24.72 26.14
N LYS A 109 2.08 24.16 27.21
CA LYS A 109 3.31 24.72 27.79
C LYS A 109 4.47 24.38 26.88
N GLY A 110 5.18 25.42 26.45
CA GLY A 110 6.34 25.32 25.59
C GLY A 110 7.66 25.60 26.31
N MET A 111 8.75 25.40 25.56
CA MET A 111 10.09 25.86 25.94
C MET A 111 10.53 26.98 25.01
N ASP A 112 11.54 27.74 25.41
CA ASP A 112 12.03 28.87 24.63
C ASP A 112 12.47 28.44 23.23
N ALA A 113 12.16 29.25 22.23
CA ALA A 113 12.60 28.98 20.86
C ALA A 113 14.10 29.22 20.68
N GLU A 114 14.71 30.05 21.52
CA GLU A 114 16.15 30.34 21.49
C GLU A 114 17.00 29.13 21.95
N GLU A 115 16.41 28.23 22.75
CA GLU A 115 17.06 26.99 23.19
C GLU A 115 17.02 25.90 22.10
N PHE A 116 16.20 26.06 21.05
CA PHE A 116 16.03 25.05 20.01
C PHE A 116 17.22 25.08 19.03
N PRO A 117 17.81 23.93 18.65
CA PRO A 117 18.94 23.90 17.73
C PRO A 117 18.65 24.57 16.40
N ILE A 118 19.63 25.33 15.90
CA ILE A 118 19.53 25.96 14.58
C ILE A 118 19.66 24.87 13.51
N ILE A 119 18.63 24.73 12.67
CA ILE A 119 18.65 23.86 11.51
C ILE A 119 18.94 24.72 10.27
N PRO A 120 19.92 24.32 9.43
CA PRO A 120 20.15 24.96 8.14
C PRO A 120 18.88 25.01 7.29
N VAL A 121 18.77 26.05 6.47
CA VAL A 121 17.74 26.17 5.44
C VAL A 121 18.42 26.06 4.08
N ALA A 122 17.69 25.57 3.09
CA ALA A 122 18.16 25.51 1.71
C ALA A 122 18.66 26.89 1.20
N PRO A 123 19.89 26.97 0.67
CA PRO A 123 20.37 28.15 -0.08
C PRO A 123 19.51 28.47 -1.32
N GLU A 124 19.76 29.61 -1.98
CA GLU A 124 19.02 29.98 -3.19
C GLU A 124 19.33 29.09 -4.41
N LYS A 125 20.55 28.55 -4.51
CA LYS A 125 21.00 27.77 -5.67
C LYS A 125 21.27 26.33 -5.27
N PRO A 126 20.51 25.34 -5.80
CA PRO A 126 20.76 23.94 -5.52
C PRO A 126 22.08 23.48 -6.12
N THR A 127 22.66 22.46 -5.49
CA THR A 127 23.80 21.75 -6.07
C THR A 127 23.35 20.99 -7.33
N THR A 128 22.16 20.37 -7.28
CA THR A 128 21.52 19.71 -8.42
C THR A 128 20.04 19.49 -8.17
N ARG A 129 19.33 18.98 -9.19
CA ARG A 129 17.94 18.55 -9.15
C ARG A 129 17.78 17.15 -9.72
N VAL A 130 16.85 16.39 -9.17
CA VAL A 130 16.43 15.06 -9.64
C VAL A 130 14.91 14.95 -9.51
N SER A 131 14.22 14.11 -10.28
CA SER A 131 12.78 13.91 -10.07
C SER A 131 12.51 13.19 -8.75
N LYS A 132 11.42 13.56 -8.06
CA LYS A 132 11.01 12.92 -6.80
C LYS A 132 10.82 11.42 -6.98
N SER A 133 10.07 10.99 -8.00
CA SER A 133 9.85 9.58 -8.38
C SER A 133 11.16 8.79 -8.53
N THR A 134 12.15 9.37 -9.22
CA THR A 134 13.45 8.75 -9.47
C THR A 134 14.23 8.59 -8.17
N LEU A 135 14.34 9.65 -7.38
CA LEU A 135 15.08 9.60 -6.12
C LEU A 135 14.42 8.64 -5.12
N ARG A 136 13.10 8.67 -5.02
CA ARG A 136 12.31 7.78 -4.17
C ARG A 136 12.54 6.31 -4.52
N ARG A 137 12.52 5.96 -5.81
CA ARG A 137 12.84 4.60 -6.28
C ARG A 137 14.29 4.21 -5.97
N MET A 138 15.26 5.08 -6.29
CA MET A 138 16.67 4.81 -6.04
C MET A 138 16.95 4.53 -4.55
N ILE A 139 16.31 5.29 -3.65
CA ILE A 139 16.43 5.06 -2.21
C ILE A 139 15.89 3.67 -1.85
N GLY A 140 14.70 3.30 -2.34
CA GLY A 140 14.10 1.99 -2.07
C GLY A 140 14.96 0.80 -2.55
N GLU A 141 15.69 0.97 -3.66
CA GLU A 141 16.54 -0.06 -4.25
C GLU A 141 17.94 -0.17 -3.60
N VAL A 142 18.36 0.83 -2.82
CA VAL A 142 19.74 0.92 -2.30
C VAL A 142 19.78 0.94 -0.78
N ALA A 143 18.96 1.74 -0.11
CA ALA A 143 19.11 2.03 1.31
C ALA A 143 18.93 0.81 2.23
N PHE A 144 18.18 -0.22 1.80
CA PHE A 144 17.95 -1.44 2.58
C PHE A 144 19.22 -2.30 2.77
N VAL A 145 20.26 -2.07 1.96
CA VAL A 145 21.54 -2.81 2.03
C VAL A 145 22.47 -2.27 3.10
N ALA A 146 22.29 -1.02 3.54
CA ALA A 146 23.13 -0.42 4.56
C ALA A 146 23.07 -1.21 5.88
N THR A 147 24.22 -1.37 6.55
CA THR A 147 24.28 -2.08 7.82
C THR A 147 23.59 -1.30 8.94
N THR A 148 23.07 -2.01 9.93
CA THR A 148 22.59 -1.42 11.19
C THR A 148 23.63 -1.48 12.31
N ASP A 149 24.78 -2.11 12.03
CA ASP A 149 25.92 -2.19 12.94
C ASP A 149 26.78 -0.93 12.85
N ASP A 150 26.86 -0.19 13.97
CA ASP A 150 27.63 1.04 14.09
C ASP A 150 29.15 0.81 14.22
N SER A 151 29.64 -0.45 14.22
CA SER A 151 31.07 -0.77 14.24
C SER A 151 31.83 -0.19 13.03
N ARG A 152 31.14 -0.01 11.90
CA ARG A 152 31.64 0.67 10.69
C ARG A 152 30.63 1.72 10.24
N PRO A 153 30.65 2.93 10.83
CA PRO A 153 29.62 3.94 10.59
C PRO A 153 29.40 4.28 9.11
N VAL A 154 30.46 4.31 8.30
CA VAL A 154 30.37 4.58 6.85
C VAL A 154 29.47 3.61 6.09
N LEU A 155 29.27 2.38 6.58
CA LEU A 155 28.40 1.38 5.96
C LEU A 155 26.93 1.48 6.39
N THR A 156 26.64 2.29 7.42
CA THR A 156 25.25 2.59 7.85
C THR A 156 24.59 3.63 6.93
N GLY A 157 25.39 4.26 6.06
CA GLY A 157 24.96 5.22 5.07
C GLY A 157 25.01 4.70 3.64
N VAL A 158 24.49 5.52 2.75
CA VAL A 158 24.51 5.35 1.31
C VAL A 158 25.49 6.38 0.74
N LEU A 159 26.54 5.90 0.09
CA LEU A 159 27.42 6.74 -0.70
C LEU A 159 26.63 7.30 -1.88
N THR A 160 26.51 8.62 -1.93
CA THR A 160 25.85 9.36 -3.01
C THR A 160 26.92 10.15 -3.75
N THR A 161 27.16 9.80 -5.01
CA THR A 161 28.08 10.48 -5.91
C THR A 161 27.30 11.30 -6.93
N LEU A 162 27.62 12.57 -7.05
CA LEU A 162 27.09 13.47 -8.08
C LEU A 162 28.24 13.84 -9.02
N GLU A 163 28.09 13.55 -10.32
CA GLU A 163 29.13 13.81 -11.31
C GLU A 163 28.49 14.07 -12.68
N GLY A 164 28.69 15.26 -13.24
CA GLY A 164 28.08 15.65 -14.52
C GLY A 164 26.57 15.58 -14.46
N ASP A 165 25.93 14.80 -15.33
CA ASP A 165 24.47 14.60 -15.37
C ASP A 165 24.01 13.33 -14.63
N ARG A 166 24.83 12.76 -13.74
CA ARG A 166 24.55 11.49 -13.10
C ARG A 166 24.61 11.56 -11.57
N ILE A 167 23.62 10.93 -10.94
CA ILE A 167 23.62 10.55 -9.53
C ILE A 167 23.85 9.04 -9.43
N THR A 168 24.78 8.64 -8.56
CA THR A 168 25.04 7.24 -8.22
C THR A 168 24.86 7.06 -6.72
N MET A 169 23.99 6.13 -6.32
CA MET A 169 23.79 5.74 -4.94
C MET A 169 24.32 4.33 -4.74
N ALA A 170 25.15 4.12 -3.72
CA ALA A 170 25.73 2.83 -3.37
C ALA A 170 25.63 2.57 -1.87
N ALA A 171 25.10 1.42 -1.50
CA ALA A 171 25.08 0.95 -0.12
C ALA A 171 25.63 -0.47 -0.06
N ALA A 172 26.37 -0.76 1.00
CA ALA A 172 27.01 -2.04 1.20
C ALA A 172 26.97 -2.44 2.67
N ASP A 173 26.90 -3.74 2.91
CA ASP A 173 27.27 -4.36 4.18
C ASP A 173 28.48 -5.29 3.93
N PRO A 174 28.99 -6.04 4.94
CA PRO A 174 30.10 -6.95 4.72
C PRO A 174 29.88 -8.07 3.68
N TYR A 175 28.64 -8.26 3.21
CA TYR A 175 28.23 -9.40 2.38
C TYR A 175 27.62 -9.02 1.02
N ARG A 176 27.00 -7.85 0.90
CA ARG A 176 26.26 -7.42 -0.30
C ARG A 176 26.45 -5.93 -0.60
N LEU A 177 26.20 -5.59 -1.85
CA LEU A 177 26.33 -4.26 -2.43
C LEU A 177 25.14 -4.00 -3.37
N SER A 178 24.45 -2.88 -3.19
CA SER A 178 23.49 -2.36 -4.18
C SER A 178 24.00 -1.02 -4.71
N VAL A 179 23.93 -0.85 -6.03
CA VAL A 179 24.34 0.37 -6.72
C VAL A 179 23.27 0.75 -7.74
N ARG A 180 22.78 1.99 -7.66
CA ARG A 180 21.84 2.55 -8.63
C ARG A 180 22.35 3.86 -9.20
N ASN A 181 22.10 4.03 -10.49
CA ASN A 181 22.43 5.23 -11.23
C ASN A 181 21.15 5.83 -11.80
N ALA A 182 21.05 7.14 -11.80
CA ALA A 182 20.03 7.86 -12.54
C ALA A 182 20.58 9.17 -13.10
N LYS A 183 19.79 9.77 -13.99
CA LYS A 183 20.11 11.05 -14.59
C LYS A 183 19.62 12.18 -13.71
N LEU A 184 20.46 13.20 -13.55
CA LEU A 184 20.11 14.47 -12.93
C LEU A 184 19.38 15.37 -13.92
N ILE A 185 18.50 16.24 -13.41
CA ILE A 185 17.88 17.31 -14.18
C ILE A 185 18.93 18.39 -14.47
N ASP A 186 19.69 18.79 -13.44
CA ASP A 186 20.76 19.77 -13.54
C ASP A 186 22.14 19.12 -13.40
N LYS A 187 23.07 19.52 -14.26
CA LYS A 187 24.44 19.01 -14.20
C LYS A 187 25.20 19.60 -13.01
N VAL A 188 26.00 18.77 -12.36
CA VAL A 188 26.94 19.19 -11.32
C VAL A 188 28.32 19.46 -11.92
N GLU A 189 28.96 20.53 -11.49
CA GLU A 189 30.35 20.82 -11.81
C GLU A 189 31.29 19.96 -10.95
N GLY A 190 32.18 19.21 -11.60
CA GLY A 190 33.10 18.31 -10.91
C GLY A 190 32.41 17.07 -10.33
N LYS A 191 33.08 16.45 -9.35
CA LYS A 191 32.63 15.24 -8.67
C LYS A 191 32.44 15.54 -7.19
N LEU A 192 31.25 15.26 -6.68
CA LEU A 192 30.90 15.39 -5.28
C LEU A 192 30.54 14.02 -4.70
N GLU A 193 31.06 13.68 -3.53
CA GLU A 193 30.78 12.42 -2.83
C GLU A 193 30.39 12.71 -1.38
N VAL A 194 29.24 12.17 -0.96
CA VAL A 194 28.74 12.27 0.42
C VAL A 194 28.16 10.94 0.86
N ILE A 195 28.31 10.60 2.14
CA ILE A 195 27.71 9.40 2.72
C ILE A 195 26.51 9.83 3.56
N ILE A 196 25.30 9.55 3.07
CA ILE A 196 24.06 9.97 3.72
C ILE A 196 23.53 8.80 4.54
N PRO A 197 23.24 8.95 5.84
CA PRO A 197 22.65 7.87 6.65
C PRO A 197 21.41 7.26 5.98
N ALA A 198 21.35 5.93 5.92
CA ALA A 198 20.26 5.24 5.24
C ALA A 198 18.89 5.58 5.85
N ARG A 199 18.84 5.76 7.17
CA ARG A 199 17.62 6.20 7.89
C ARG A 199 17.15 7.59 7.43
N SER A 200 18.07 8.53 7.19
CA SER A 200 17.73 9.86 6.69
C SER A 200 17.13 9.78 5.28
N LEU A 201 17.74 8.98 4.40
CA LEU A 201 17.20 8.74 3.06
C LEU A 201 15.84 8.05 3.10
N GLN A 202 15.60 7.12 4.02
CA GLN A 202 14.28 6.53 4.20
C GLN A 202 13.22 7.56 4.60
N GLU A 203 13.56 8.58 5.41
CA GLU A 203 12.63 9.69 5.66
C GLU A 203 12.39 10.54 4.40
N VAL A 204 13.43 10.82 3.61
CA VAL A 204 13.27 11.46 2.29
C VAL A 204 12.29 10.65 1.43
N GLN A 205 12.52 9.34 1.29
CA GLN A 205 11.66 8.44 0.53
C GLN A 205 10.20 8.56 0.98
N ARG A 206 9.92 8.58 2.29
CA ARG A 206 8.57 8.66 2.85
C ARG A 206 7.89 10.02 2.67
N ILE A 207 8.66 11.10 2.59
CA ILE A 207 8.15 12.47 2.41
C ILE A 207 7.88 12.76 0.93
N LEU A 208 8.71 12.24 0.03
CA LEU A 208 8.52 12.39 -1.40
C LEU A 208 7.29 11.62 -1.88
N ASP A 209 6.49 12.27 -2.72
CA ASP A 209 5.42 11.65 -3.51
C ASP A 209 5.99 10.98 -4.78
N ASP A 210 5.13 10.31 -5.55
CA ASP A 210 5.51 9.64 -6.81
C ASP A 210 5.44 10.56 -8.04
N SER A 211 5.39 11.90 -7.85
CA SER A 211 5.39 12.84 -8.97
C SER A 211 6.77 12.97 -9.62
N ASP A 212 6.80 13.47 -10.85
CA ASP A 212 8.05 13.78 -11.57
C ASP A 212 8.57 15.20 -11.29
N ASP A 213 7.97 15.93 -10.34
CA ASP A 213 8.46 17.23 -9.90
C ASP A 213 9.93 17.13 -9.45
N PRO A 214 10.72 18.21 -9.61
CA PRO A 214 12.08 18.23 -9.10
C PRO A 214 12.10 18.26 -7.58
N VAL A 215 13.06 17.54 -7.00
CA VAL A 215 13.58 17.78 -5.65
C VAL A 215 14.97 18.40 -5.77
N ASP A 216 15.15 19.50 -5.05
CA ASP A 216 16.40 20.24 -5.01
C ASP A 216 17.34 19.60 -3.99
N ILE A 217 18.56 19.29 -4.40
CA ILE A 217 19.59 18.71 -3.54
C ILE A 217 20.66 19.77 -3.30
N PHE A 218 20.92 20.05 -2.04
CA PHE A 218 22.00 20.93 -1.61
C PHE A 218 23.01 20.13 -0.80
N VAL A 219 24.27 20.30 -1.13
CA VAL A 219 25.36 19.84 -0.27
C VAL A 219 26.11 21.05 0.25
N THR A 220 26.26 21.11 1.57
CA THR A 220 26.98 22.20 2.23
C THR A 220 28.42 22.30 1.71
N PRO A 221 29.02 23.50 1.62
CA PRO A 221 30.38 23.67 1.09
C PRO A 221 31.46 22.86 1.83
N ASN A 222 31.25 22.57 3.11
CA ASN A 222 32.12 21.72 3.92
C ASN A 222 31.76 20.22 3.85
N GLY A 223 30.75 19.83 3.08
CA GLY A 223 30.31 18.44 2.90
C GLY A 223 29.68 17.80 4.14
N SER A 224 29.42 18.56 5.20
CA SER A 224 28.96 18.02 6.49
C SER A 224 27.48 17.67 6.53
N GLN A 225 26.69 18.25 5.63
CA GLN A 225 25.24 18.12 5.59
C GLN A 225 24.72 18.13 4.15
N VAL A 226 23.63 17.40 3.95
CA VAL A 226 22.81 17.40 2.74
C VAL A 226 21.41 17.88 3.08
N ILE A 227 20.84 18.71 2.20
CA ILE A 227 19.46 19.21 2.30
C ILE A 227 18.70 18.76 1.06
N PHE A 228 17.56 18.12 1.27
CA PHE A 228 16.56 17.83 0.24
C PHE A 228 15.43 18.83 0.39
N HIS A 229 15.24 19.67 -0.62
CA HIS A 229 14.29 20.77 -0.60
C HIS A 229 13.16 20.53 -1.62
N THR A 230 11.96 20.83 -1.15
CA THR A 230 10.75 20.97 -1.94
C THR A 230 10.06 22.29 -1.52
N PRO A 231 9.08 22.81 -2.28
CA PRO A 231 8.42 24.07 -1.93
C PRO A 231 7.81 24.14 -0.51
N GLU A 232 7.53 22.99 0.10
CA GLU A 232 6.89 22.88 1.42
C GLU A 232 7.80 22.30 2.51
N VAL A 233 8.91 21.67 2.17
CA VAL A 233 9.72 20.88 3.11
C VAL A 233 11.21 20.96 2.79
N ASP A 234 12.01 21.21 3.83
CA ASP A 234 13.45 20.94 3.86
C ASP A 234 13.70 19.75 4.77
N LEU A 235 14.34 18.71 4.25
CA LEU A 235 14.93 17.65 5.07
C LEU A 235 16.44 17.81 5.06
N VAL A 236 17.00 18.06 6.24
CA VAL A 236 18.44 18.16 6.49
C VAL A 236 18.92 16.86 7.10
N SER A 237 20.01 16.33 6.56
CA SER A 237 20.70 15.14 7.09
C SER A 237 22.17 15.47 7.30
N ARG A 238 22.73 15.07 8.45
CA ARG A 238 24.18 15.04 8.64
C ARG A 238 24.80 13.98 7.74
N VAL A 239 25.93 14.32 7.15
CA VAL A 239 26.76 13.37 6.39
C VAL A 239 27.62 12.58 7.37
N ILE A 240 27.78 11.30 7.08
CA ILE A 240 28.70 10.43 7.83
C ILE A 240 30.12 10.75 7.37
N GLU A 241 30.95 11.22 8.30
CA GLU A 241 32.35 11.45 8.03
C GLU A 241 33.10 10.13 7.85
N GLY A 242 33.91 10.06 6.81
CA GLY A 242 34.76 8.91 6.53
C GLY A 242 34.84 8.60 5.04
N GLN A 243 35.63 7.58 4.72
CA GLN A 243 35.79 7.11 3.36
C GLN A 243 34.95 5.86 3.16
N PHE A 244 33.98 5.93 2.26
CA PHE A 244 33.24 4.74 1.85
C PHE A 244 34.20 3.79 1.12
N PRO A 245 34.18 2.48 1.40
CA PRO A 245 35.06 1.53 0.73
C PRO A 245 34.94 1.63 -0.78
N ASN A 246 36.05 1.48 -1.51
CA ASN A 246 36.03 1.54 -2.97
C ASN A 246 35.32 0.30 -3.55
N TYR A 247 33.99 0.38 -3.61
CA TYR A 247 33.14 -0.73 -4.02
C TYR A 247 33.35 -1.12 -5.49
N ARG A 248 33.90 -0.23 -6.33
CA ARG A 248 34.19 -0.55 -7.73
C ARG A 248 35.23 -1.66 -7.87
N GLN A 249 36.11 -1.81 -6.88
CA GLN A 249 37.11 -2.89 -6.83
C GLN A 249 36.50 -4.24 -6.47
N VAL A 250 35.36 -4.26 -5.77
CA VAL A 250 34.66 -5.52 -5.43
C VAL A 250 33.71 -5.97 -6.52
N ILE A 251 33.35 -5.09 -7.46
CA ILE A 251 32.59 -5.45 -8.66
C ILE A 251 33.56 -6.18 -9.61
N PRO A 252 33.33 -7.48 -9.90
CA PRO A 252 34.21 -8.25 -10.78
C PRO A 252 34.36 -7.56 -12.15
N GLN A 253 35.61 -7.36 -12.58
CA GLN A 253 35.94 -6.75 -13.87
C GLN A 253 36.24 -7.84 -14.92
N GLY A 254 35.91 -7.56 -16.17
CA GLY A 254 36.17 -8.46 -17.30
C GLY A 254 35.03 -9.45 -17.60
N LYS A 255 35.27 -10.36 -18.54
CA LYS A 255 34.29 -11.39 -18.92
C LYS A 255 34.23 -12.45 -17.81
N PRO A 256 33.05 -12.77 -17.25
CA PRO A 256 32.95 -13.79 -16.21
C PRO A 256 33.34 -15.17 -16.77
N ALA A 257 33.97 -16.00 -15.93
CA ALA A 257 34.33 -17.38 -16.29
C ALA A 257 33.08 -18.24 -16.58
N THR A 258 31.96 -17.90 -15.95
CA THR A 258 30.65 -18.50 -16.16
C THR A 258 29.60 -17.39 -16.15
N ARG A 259 28.85 -17.24 -17.23
CA ARG A 259 27.67 -16.38 -17.33
C ARG A 259 26.44 -17.26 -17.34
N LEU A 260 25.55 -17.04 -16.38
CA LEU A 260 24.28 -17.74 -16.27
C LEU A 260 23.14 -16.74 -16.47
N VAL A 261 22.20 -17.07 -17.35
CA VAL A 261 20.97 -16.32 -17.59
C VAL A 261 19.81 -17.28 -17.37
N ALA A 262 19.04 -17.05 -16.30
CA ALA A 262 17.88 -17.87 -15.95
C ALA A 262 16.63 -16.99 -15.88
N GLN A 263 15.46 -17.61 -15.99
CA GLN A 263 14.20 -16.94 -15.69
C GLN A 263 14.15 -16.60 -14.20
N ARG A 264 13.83 -15.34 -13.88
CA ARG A 264 13.81 -14.83 -12.50
C ARG A 264 12.90 -15.66 -11.61
N GLU A 265 11.74 -16.05 -12.14
CA GLU A 265 10.68 -16.78 -11.43
C GLU A 265 11.14 -18.18 -11.00
N GLU A 266 11.72 -18.96 -11.93
CA GLU A 266 12.23 -20.29 -11.64
C GLU A 266 13.38 -20.24 -10.63
N LEU A 267 14.28 -19.27 -10.81
CA LEU A 267 15.42 -19.03 -9.94
C LEU A 267 14.97 -18.70 -8.51
N LEU A 268 13.98 -17.83 -8.37
CA LEU A 268 13.40 -17.48 -7.08
C LEU A 268 12.69 -18.66 -6.45
N GLN A 269 11.83 -19.38 -7.17
CA GLN A 269 11.08 -20.51 -6.61
C GLN A 269 12.05 -21.59 -6.08
N ALA A 270 13.09 -21.92 -6.86
CA ALA A 270 14.12 -22.85 -6.45
C ALA A 270 14.90 -22.35 -5.22
N THR A 271 15.24 -21.07 -5.17
CA THR A 271 15.87 -20.41 -4.01
C THR A 271 14.97 -20.46 -2.78
N ARG A 272 13.66 -20.18 -2.93
CA ARG A 272 12.64 -20.20 -1.87
C ARG A 272 12.50 -21.60 -1.27
N LEU A 273 12.34 -22.62 -2.10
CA LEU A 273 12.22 -24.01 -1.62
C LEU A 273 13.48 -24.48 -0.90
N ALA A 274 14.66 -24.20 -1.47
CA ALA A 274 15.93 -24.52 -0.83
C ALA A 274 16.12 -23.75 0.49
N SER A 275 15.62 -22.50 0.57
CA SER A 275 15.76 -21.66 1.77
C SER A 275 15.07 -22.24 3.02
N LEU A 276 14.01 -23.03 2.84
CA LEU A 276 13.30 -23.67 3.96
C LEU A 276 14.21 -24.62 4.74
N PHE A 277 15.10 -25.32 4.03
CA PHE A 277 16.10 -26.22 4.61
C PHE A 277 17.38 -25.47 5.01
N ALA A 278 17.67 -24.36 4.32
CA ALA A 278 18.86 -23.55 4.60
C ALA A 278 18.82 -22.87 5.98
N ARG A 279 17.64 -22.66 6.58
CA ARG A 279 17.49 -21.98 7.89
C ARG A 279 18.33 -22.65 8.99
N ASP A 280 18.42 -23.97 8.97
CA ASP A 280 19.17 -24.77 9.94
C ASP A 280 20.64 -25.00 9.54
N SER A 281 21.04 -24.53 8.35
CA SER A 281 22.42 -24.58 7.84
C SER A 281 22.97 -23.19 7.48
N ALA A 282 22.80 -22.25 8.42
CA ALA A 282 23.32 -20.88 8.32
C ALA A 282 22.83 -20.10 7.08
N ASN A 283 21.62 -20.42 6.61
CA ASN A 283 20.99 -19.86 5.40
C ASN A 283 21.80 -20.11 4.12
N MET A 284 22.55 -21.20 4.02
CA MET A 284 23.40 -21.47 2.86
C MET A 284 22.66 -22.20 1.73
N LEU A 285 22.70 -21.62 0.53
CA LEU A 285 22.25 -22.23 -0.73
C LEU A 285 23.46 -22.50 -1.63
N ARG A 286 23.56 -23.71 -2.16
CA ARG A 286 24.61 -24.10 -3.11
C ARG A 286 24.05 -24.12 -4.53
N PHE A 287 24.66 -23.33 -5.40
CA PHE A 287 24.41 -23.26 -6.83
C PHE A 287 25.51 -24.05 -7.54
N GLN A 288 25.15 -25.15 -8.20
CA GLN A 288 26.03 -25.91 -9.08
C GLN A 288 25.61 -25.62 -10.52
N VAL A 289 26.53 -25.07 -11.31
CA VAL A 289 26.31 -24.71 -12.70
C VAL A 289 27.17 -25.60 -13.57
N ASN A 290 26.55 -26.33 -14.50
CA ASN A 290 27.21 -27.22 -15.43
C ASN A 290 26.54 -27.11 -16.83
N PRO A 291 27.18 -26.44 -17.80
CA PRO A 291 26.68 -26.34 -19.18
C PRO A 291 26.40 -27.67 -19.88
N ALA A 292 27.00 -28.78 -19.43
CA ALA A 292 26.77 -30.11 -19.99
C ALA A 292 25.52 -30.80 -19.41
N ASP A 293 24.99 -30.30 -18.29
CA ASP A 293 23.78 -30.82 -17.67
C ASP A 293 22.54 -30.12 -18.25
N HIS A 294 21.42 -30.85 -18.24
CA HIS A 294 20.11 -30.31 -18.63
C HIS A 294 19.08 -30.70 -17.55
N PRO A 295 18.56 -29.75 -16.75
CA PRO A 295 18.89 -28.31 -16.69
C PRO A 295 20.31 -28.03 -16.15
N PRO A 296 20.97 -26.94 -16.59
CA PRO A 296 22.38 -26.68 -16.27
C PRO A 296 22.63 -26.02 -14.91
N LEU A 297 21.59 -25.58 -14.19
CA LEU A 297 21.71 -25.05 -12.83
C LEU A 297 21.03 -25.98 -11.83
N VAL A 298 21.72 -26.29 -10.75
CA VAL A 298 21.20 -27.02 -9.61
C VAL A 298 21.37 -26.17 -8.35
N ILE A 299 20.28 -25.83 -7.68
CA ILE A 299 20.25 -25.12 -6.40
C ILE A 299 19.94 -26.14 -5.32
N SER A 300 20.72 -26.15 -4.24
CA SER A 300 20.53 -27.10 -3.15
C SER A 300 20.76 -26.47 -1.78
N ALA A 301 20.10 -27.02 -0.77
CA ALA A 301 20.35 -26.74 0.64
C ALA A 301 20.37 -28.07 1.40
N ASN A 302 21.28 -28.19 2.36
CA ASN A 302 21.41 -29.40 3.18
C ASN A 302 21.46 -28.99 4.66
N ALA A 303 20.63 -29.61 5.48
CA ALA A 303 20.63 -29.48 6.93
C ALA A 303 20.72 -30.89 7.54
N ALA A 304 21.80 -31.14 8.29
CA ALA A 304 22.16 -32.48 8.75
C ALA A 304 21.04 -33.20 9.52
N GLU A 305 20.23 -32.46 10.28
CA GLU A 305 19.19 -33.00 11.16
C GLU A 305 17.78 -32.97 10.55
N VAL A 306 17.56 -32.19 9.49
CA VAL A 306 16.22 -31.87 8.95
C VAL A 306 16.02 -32.37 7.52
N GLY A 307 17.12 -32.65 6.80
CA GLY A 307 17.13 -33.18 5.44
C GLY A 307 17.74 -32.22 4.44
N ASP A 308 17.53 -32.51 3.16
CA ASP A 308 18.06 -31.71 2.06
C ASP A 308 17.02 -31.45 0.97
N GLN A 309 17.27 -30.41 0.20
CA GLN A 309 16.47 -30.02 -0.95
C GLN A 309 17.40 -29.73 -2.12
N THR A 310 16.99 -30.19 -3.31
CA THR A 310 17.68 -29.92 -4.56
C THR A 310 16.65 -29.55 -5.64
N ALA A 311 16.87 -28.44 -6.33
CA ALA A 311 16.07 -27.96 -7.46
C ALA A 311 16.97 -27.78 -8.69
N LYS A 312 16.54 -28.30 -9.84
CA LYS A 312 17.18 -28.01 -11.14
C LYS A 312 16.41 -26.87 -11.81
N VAL A 313 17.12 -25.88 -12.35
CA VAL A 313 16.57 -24.65 -12.93
C VAL A 313 17.09 -24.52 -14.36
N GLU A 314 16.18 -24.20 -15.30
CA GLU A 314 16.56 -23.99 -16.68
C GLU A 314 17.29 -22.64 -16.83
N ALA A 315 18.41 -22.65 -17.53
CA ALA A 315 19.23 -21.47 -17.71
C ALA A 315 20.09 -21.59 -18.98
N THR A 316 20.39 -20.46 -19.61
CA THR A 316 21.47 -20.42 -20.59
C THR A 316 22.79 -20.18 -19.86
N VAL A 317 23.78 -21.05 -20.08
CA VAL A 317 25.09 -20.94 -19.46
C VAL A 317 26.16 -20.83 -20.54
N GLU A 318 26.98 -19.79 -20.45
CA GLU A 318 28.21 -19.65 -21.22
C GLU A 318 29.41 -19.74 -20.27
N GLY A 319 30.38 -20.59 -20.56
CA GLY A 319 31.63 -20.67 -19.79
C GLY A 319 31.83 -22.00 -19.08
N GLN A 320 32.54 -21.98 -17.94
CA GLN A 320 32.99 -23.19 -17.25
C GLN A 320 31.98 -23.69 -16.21
N ASN A 321 32.12 -24.96 -15.82
CA ASN A 321 31.39 -25.53 -14.69
C ASN A 321 31.85 -24.85 -13.40
N THR A 322 30.91 -24.55 -12.49
CA THR A 322 31.23 -23.94 -11.21
C THR A 322 30.27 -24.37 -10.12
N THR A 323 30.70 -24.25 -8.87
CA THR A 323 29.85 -24.42 -7.70
C THR A 323 30.12 -23.26 -6.75
N ILE A 324 29.07 -22.57 -6.35
CA ILE A 324 29.13 -21.40 -5.47
C ILE A 324 28.04 -21.49 -4.41
N ALA A 325 28.30 -20.95 -3.22
CA ALA A 325 27.31 -20.88 -2.16
C ALA A 325 26.92 -19.42 -1.88
N PHE A 326 25.63 -19.18 -1.69
CA PHE A 326 25.06 -17.88 -1.33
C PHE A 326 24.24 -17.98 -0.05
N ASN A 327 24.05 -16.84 0.62
CA ASN A 327 23.04 -16.74 1.66
C ASN A 327 21.65 -16.62 1.00
N SER A 328 20.70 -17.47 1.42
CA SER A 328 19.34 -17.54 0.87
C SER A 328 18.61 -16.21 0.96
N ARG A 329 18.77 -15.48 2.08
CA ARG A 329 18.10 -14.20 2.31
C ARG A 329 18.58 -13.15 1.31
N PHE A 330 19.88 -13.11 1.00
CA PHE A 330 20.42 -12.10 0.07
C PHE A 330 19.98 -12.35 -1.37
N ILE A 331 19.91 -13.61 -1.79
CA ILE A 331 19.37 -13.95 -3.13
C ILE A 331 17.89 -13.62 -3.19
N TYR A 332 17.15 -13.89 -2.12
CA TYR A 332 15.73 -13.58 -2.06
C TYR A 332 15.47 -12.06 -2.09
N ASP A 333 16.17 -11.28 -1.27
CA ASP A 333 16.09 -9.80 -1.25
C ASP A 333 16.43 -9.21 -2.62
N ALA A 334 17.38 -9.80 -3.35
CA ALA A 334 17.75 -9.36 -4.70
C ALA A 334 16.71 -9.72 -5.76
N LEU A 335 15.88 -10.75 -5.53
CA LEU A 335 14.90 -11.23 -6.49
C LEU A 335 13.47 -10.77 -6.17
N GLY A 336 13.13 -10.35 -4.95
CA GLY A 336 11.79 -10.08 -4.35
C GLY A 336 10.84 -9.07 -5.04
N SER A 337 9.52 -9.36 -5.02
CA SER A 337 8.34 -8.49 -5.26
C SER A 337 7.07 -9.20 -4.71
N LEU A 338 6.01 -8.49 -4.29
CA LEU A 338 4.74 -9.09 -3.81
C LEU A 338 4.11 -9.99 -4.87
N THR A 339 4.13 -11.30 -4.66
CA THR A 339 3.64 -12.26 -5.66
C THR A 339 3.02 -13.48 -5.01
N ALA A 340 1.87 -13.92 -5.51
CA ALA A 340 1.37 -15.26 -5.28
C ALA A 340 2.21 -16.24 -6.11
N SER A 341 2.91 -17.18 -5.49
CA SER A 341 3.80 -18.11 -6.19
C SER A 341 3.11 -19.44 -6.57
N GLU A 342 1.94 -19.72 -6.02
CA GLU A 342 1.20 -20.96 -6.24
C GLU A 342 -0.30 -20.76 -6.00
N VAL A 343 -1.14 -21.50 -6.72
CA VAL A 343 -2.55 -21.76 -6.35
C VAL A 343 -2.78 -23.26 -6.25
N ALA A 344 -3.37 -23.71 -5.14
CA ALA A 344 -3.77 -25.10 -4.96
C ALA A 344 -5.24 -25.18 -4.53
N LEU A 345 -6.01 -26.02 -5.22
CA LEU A 345 -7.44 -26.21 -5.00
C LEU A 345 -7.76 -27.67 -4.75
N GLU A 346 -8.67 -27.94 -3.81
CA GLU A 346 -9.28 -29.24 -3.56
C GLU A 346 -10.80 -29.06 -3.52
N ASP A 347 -11.52 -29.81 -4.35
CA ASP A 347 -12.98 -29.78 -4.48
C ASP A 347 -13.58 -28.36 -4.63
N PHE A 348 -12.87 -27.46 -5.32
CA PHE A 348 -13.31 -26.09 -5.55
C PHE A 348 -13.88 -25.90 -6.95
N ARG A 349 -15.15 -25.46 -7.04
CA ARG A 349 -15.88 -25.25 -8.30
C ARG A 349 -15.79 -26.48 -9.22
N SER A 350 -15.09 -26.36 -10.34
CA SER A 350 -14.89 -27.43 -11.32
C SER A 350 -13.64 -28.29 -11.05
N TYR A 351 -12.76 -27.88 -10.13
CA TYR A 351 -11.50 -28.58 -9.85
C TYR A 351 -11.72 -29.60 -8.73
N ALA A 352 -11.41 -30.87 -9.02
CA ALA A 352 -11.32 -31.89 -7.97
C ALA A 352 -10.02 -31.72 -7.17
N GLN A 353 -8.90 -31.56 -7.86
CA GLN A 353 -7.61 -31.20 -7.28
C GLN A 353 -6.75 -30.51 -8.35
N VAL A 354 -6.08 -29.42 -7.99
CA VAL A 354 -5.03 -28.81 -8.82
C VAL A 354 -4.01 -28.13 -7.93
N GLU A 355 -2.74 -28.18 -8.32
CA GLU A 355 -1.64 -27.42 -7.72
C GLU A 355 -0.85 -26.82 -8.86
N LEU A 356 -0.75 -25.50 -8.89
CA LEU A 356 -0.27 -24.76 -10.04
C LEU A 356 0.68 -23.65 -9.58
N PRO A 357 1.98 -23.73 -9.93
CA PRO A 357 2.90 -22.62 -9.71
C PRO A 357 2.49 -21.40 -10.53
N LEU A 358 2.68 -20.21 -9.96
CA LEU A 358 2.35 -18.93 -10.57
C LEU A 358 3.63 -18.12 -10.76
N ALA A 359 3.83 -17.64 -11.99
CA ALA A 359 4.96 -16.78 -12.33
C ALA A 359 4.73 -15.36 -11.78
N ARG A 360 5.81 -14.70 -11.34
CA ARG A 360 5.77 -13.31 -10.84
C ARG A 360 5.35 -12.29 -11.90
N GLY A 361 5.55 -12.59 -13.18
CA GLY A 361 5.14 -11.76 -14.31
C GLY A 361 3.67 -11.98 -14.72
N ALA A 362 3.41 -11.98 -16.02
CA ALA A 362 2.08 -12.30 -16.53
C ALA A 362 1.90 -13.82 -16.68
N THR A 363 0.78 -14.35 -16.20
CA THR A 363 0.33 -15.73 -16.41
C THR A 363 -1.04 -15.69 -17.06
N THR A 364 -1.17 -16.35 -18.21
CA THR A 364 -2.41 -16.42 -19.00
C THR A 364 -2.98 -17.83 -18.97
N PHE A 365 -4.15 -17.99 -18.37
CA PHE A 365 -4.95 -19.20 -18.48
C PHE A 365 -5.73 -19.19 -19.79
N VAL A 366 -5.49 -20.17 -20.66
CA VAL A 366 -6.09 -20.22 -22.01
C VAL A 366 -6.90 -21.49 -22.22
N GLY A 367 -8.10 -21.35 -22.78
CA GLY A 367 -8.98 -22.49 -23.03
C GLY A 367 -10.40 -22.06 -23.37
N PRO A 368 -11.28 -22.98 -23.76
CA PRO A 368 -12.65 -22.65 -24.12
C PRO A 368 -13.45 -22.08 -22.93
N ASN A 369 -14.55 -21.40 -23.21
CA ASN A 369 -15.46 -20.92 -22.17
C ASN A 369 -16.02 -22.11 -21.39
N GLY A 370 -16.18 -21.95 -20.07
CA GLY A 370 -16.57 -23.04 -19.18
C GLY A 370 -15.44 -24.03 -18.82
N ALA A 371 -14.20 -23.85 -19.30
CA ALA A 371 -13.09 -24.74 -18.97
C ALA A 371 -12.61 -24.65 -17.50
N GLY A 372 -13.04 -23.64 -16.73
CA GLY A 372 -12.61 -23.44 -15.34
C GLY A 372 -11.51 -22.38 -15.14
N LYS A 373 -11.17 -21.60 -16.18
CA LYS A 373 -10.15 -20.52 -16.10
C LYS A 373 -10.48 -19.49 -15.02
N THR A 374 -11.70 -18.95 -15.05
CA THR A 374 -12.22 -18.00 -14.07
C THR A 374 -12.18 -18.54 -12.65
N ASN A 375 -12.35 -19.85 -12.46
CA ASN A 375 -12.32 -20.46 -11.13
C ASN A 375 -10.93 -20.36 -10.47
N LEU A 376 -9.84 -20.30 -11.25
CA LEU A 376 -8.48 -20.08 -10.72
C LEU A 376 -8.31 -18.65 -10.18
N LEU A 377 -8.78 -17.64 -10.93
CA LEU A 377 -8.76 -16.24 -10.50
C LEU A 377 -9.71 -16.03 -9.30
N GLU A 378 -10.89 -16.64 -9.33
CA GLU A 378 -11.87 -16.60 -8.24
C GLU A 378 -11.28 -17.18 -6.94
N ALA A 379 -10.50 -18.26 -7.03
CA ALA A 379 -9.82 -18.85 -5.88
C ALA A 379 -8.79 -17.90 -5.24
N ILE A 380 -7.94 -17.26 -6.05
CA ILE A 380 -6.98 -16.26 -5.55
C ILE A 380 -7.69 -15.05 -4.96
N HIS A 381 -8.77 -14.60 -5.61
CA HIS A 381 -9.62 -13.52 -5.10
C HIS A 381 -10.23 -13.88 -3.74
N LEU A 382 -10.77 -15.09 -3.59
CA LEU A 382 -11.34 -15.59 -2.34
C LEU A 382 -10.32 -15.61 -1.21
N ILE A 383 -9.09 -16.04 -1.46
CA ILE A 383 -8.03 -15.99 -0.44
C ILE A 383 -7.70 -14.55 -0.05
N ALA A 384 -7.52 -13.67 -1.03
CA ALA A 384 -7.08 -12.31 -0.78
C ALA A 384 -8.14 -11.46 -0.06
N ARG A 385 -9.40 -11.54 -0.52
CA ARG A 385 -10.50 -10.66 -0.08
C ARG A 385 -11.48 -11.33 0.86
N GLY A 386 -11.54 -12.65 0.87
CA GLY A 386 -12.46 -13.40 1.71
C GLY A 386 -13.90 -13.43 1.19
N ASP A 387 -14.14 -13.11 -0.07
CA ASP A 387 -15.44 -13.23 -0.75
C ASP A 387 -15.27 -13.72 -2.19
N SER A 388 -16.38 -13.97 -2.89
CA SER A 388 -16.36 -14.35 -4.30
C SER A 388 -17.14 -13.33 -5.13
N PRO A 389 -16.65 -12.95 -6.33
CA PRO A 389 -17.37 -12.08 -7.25
C PRO A 389 -18.60 -12.78 -7.86
N ARG A 390 -18.64 -14.12 -7.85
CA ARG A 390 -19.61 -14.94 -8.59
C ARG A 390 -20.55 -15.74 -7.69
N ALA A 391 -20.06 -16.22 -6.55
CA ALA A 391 -20.84 -17.05 -5.64
C ALA A 391 -21.65 -16.22 -4.65
N ARG A 392 -22.90 -16.60 -4.42
CA ARG A 392 -23.75 -16.00 -3.38
C ARG A 392 -23.49 -16.59 -2.00
N ASP A 393 -23.13 -17.86 -1.95
CA ASP A 393 -22.72 -18.54 -0.73
C ASP A 393 -21.62 -19.57 -0.98
N ASP A 394 -21.07 -20.10 0.11
CA ASP A 394 -19.92 -21.02 0.08
C ASP A 394 -20.23 -22.33 -0.64
N THR A 395 -21.49 -22.76 -0.67
CA THR A 395 -21.87 -24.04 -1.27
C THR A 395 -21.74 -24.03 -2.78
N GLU A 396 -21.94 -22.88 -3.41
CA GLU A 396 -21.73 -22.70 -4.85
C GLU A 396 -20.25 -22.81 -5.25
N MET A 397 -19.33 -22.62 -4.30
CA MET A 397 -17.88 -22.74 -4.51
C MET A 397 -17.35 -24.15 -4.23
N VAL A 398 -18.12 -25.00 -3.54
CA VAL A 398 -17.77 -26.40 -3.31
C VAL A 398 -18.20 -27.24 -4.51
N ARG A 399 -17.33 -28.14 -4.96
CA ARG A 399 -17.61 -29.04 -6.08
C ARG A 399 -18.83 -29.91 -5.78
N TRP A 400 -19.68 -30.13 -6.78
CA TRP A 400 -20.87 -30.96 -6.61
C TRP A 400 -20.52 -32.36 -6.08
N GLY A 401 -21.25 -32.77 -5.04
CA GLY A 401 -21.03 -34.05 -4.35
C GLY A 401 -19.96 -34.00 -3.24
N ALA A 402 -19.17 -32.93 -3.14
CA ALA A 402 -18.25 -32.72 -2.03
C ALA A 402 -18.92 -31.94 -0.89
N THR A 403 -18.41 -32.12 0.34
CA THR A 403 -18.90 -31.43 1.53
C THR A 403 -17.98 -30.31 2.01
N THR A 404 -16.77 -30.25 1.45
CA THR A 404 -15.75 -29.26 1.76
C THR A 404 -14.97 -28.90 0.52
N ALA A 405 -14.42 -27.68 0.50
CA ALA A 405 -13.42 -27.29 -0.49
C ALA A 405 -12.25 -26.61 0.23
N ARG A 406 -11.05 -26.71 -0.35
CA ARG A 406 -9.85 -26.04 0.15
C ARG A 406 -9.24 -25.22 -0.96
N VAL A 407 -8.86 -23.99 -0.62
CA VAL A 407 -8.08 -23.11 -1.48
C VAL A 407 -6.83 -22.73 -0.70
N ARG A 408 -5.67 -22.88 -1.32
CA ARG A 408 -4.37 -22.51 -0.75
C ARG A 408 -3.58 -21.67 -1.75
N THR A 409 -2.83 -20.71 -1.23
CA THR A 409 -1.80 -19.98 -1.98
C THR A 409 -0.59 -19.75 -1.10
N GLU A 410 0.51 -19.50 -1.78
CA GLU A 410 1.81 -19.21 -1.22
C GLU A 410 2.17 -17.78 -1.64
N VAL A 411 2.47 -16.90 -0.68
CA VAL A 411 2.74 -15.48 -0.94
C VAL A 411 4.18 -15.16 -0.60
N ASP A 412 4.89 -14.60 -1.56
CA ASP A 412 6.21 -14.01 -1.39
C ASP A 412 6.11 -12.49 -1.24
N ARG A 413 6.77 -11.94 -0.23
CA ARG A 413 6.96 -10.50 0.02
C ARG A 413 8.44 -10.18 0.06
N ALA A 414 8.83 -8.90 0.03
CA ALA A 414 10.24 -8.53 0.14
C ALA A 414 10.94 -9.12 1.40
N GLU A 415 10.22 -9.25 2.52
CA GLU A 415 10.80 -9.65 3.82
C GLU A 415 10.24 -10.97 4.40
N ASP A 416 9.21 -11.56 3.79
CA ASP A 416 8.44 -12.66 4.40
C ASP A 416 7.80 -13.57 3.35
N HIS A 417 7.48 -14.78 3.79
CA HIS A 417 6.81 -15.81 2.99
C HIS A 417 5.71 -16.42 3.83
N ARG A 418 4.51 -16.47 3.25
CA ARG A 418 3.31 -16.92 3.97
C ARG A 418 2.52 -17.92 3.16
N ARG A 419 2.08 -18.98 3.82
CA ARG A 419 1.06 -19.88 3.30
C ARG A 419 -0.31 -19.48 3.81
N ILE A 420 -1.24 -19.20 2.90
CA ILE A 420 -2.60 -18.80 3.23
C ILE A 420 -3.55 -19.88 2.73
N GLU A 421 -4.49 -20.29 3.58
CA GLU A 421 -5.50 -21.28 3.22
C GLU A 421 -6.89 -20.88 3.69
N THR A 422 -7.88 -21.18 2.85
CA THR A 422 -9.31 -21.02 3.15
C THR A 422 -10.01 -22.35 2.94
N LEU A 423 -10.67 -22.86 3.99
CA LEU A 423 -11.53 -24.03 3.92
C LEU A 423 -13.01 -23.60 3.93
N LEU A 424 -13.75 -24.13 2.97
CA LEU A 424 -15.18 -23.95 2.78
C LEU A 424 -15.92 -25.22 3.21
N PHE A 425 -17.16 -25.04 3.69
CA PHE A 425 -18.02 -26.14 4.13
C PHE A 425 -19.38 -26.04 3.46
N ALA A 426 -19.77 -27.08 2.75
CA ALA A 426 -21.08 -27.26 2.14
C ALA A 426 -21.69 -28.57 2.66
N PRO A 427 -22.22 -28.57 3.90
CA PRO A 427 -22.79 -29.79 4.45
C PRO A 427 -24.04 -30.22 3.67
N PRO A 428 -24.41 -31.51 3.71
CA PRO A 428 -25.64 -32.03 3.13
C PRO A 428 -26.89 -31.29 3.62
N GLU A 429 -27.97 -31.42 2.85
CA GLU A 429 -29.25 -30.80 3.18
C GLU A 429 -29.75 -31.28 4.57
N GLY A 430 -30.08 -30.33 5.44
CA GLY A 430 -30.51 -30.59 6.83
C GLY A 430 -29.40 -30.52 7.88
N GLU A 431 -28.13 -30.46 7.49
CA GLU A 431 -27.01 -30.28 8.43
C GLU A 431 -26.61 -28.81 8.62
N ARG A 432 -26.09 -28.48 9.81
CA ARG A 432 -25.71 -27.10 10.15
C ARG A 432 -24.47 -26.66 9.38
N ARG A 433 -24.60 -25.57 8.61
CA ARG A 433 -23.47 -24.87 7.97
C ARG A 433 -22.41 -24.47 8.99
N ARG A 434 -21.16 -24.84 8.71
CA ARG A 434 -19.98 -24.44 9.49
C ARG A 434 -19.39 -23.17 8.88
N PRO A 435 -18.87 -22.24 9.70
CA PRO A 435 -18.17 -21.08 9.17
C PRO A 435 -16.87 -21.50 8.49
N ARG A 436 -16.42 -20.69 7.53
CA ARG A 436 -15.12 -20.84 6.89
C ARG A 436 -14.00 -20.91 7.92
N ARG A 437 -12.96 -21.68 7.60
CA ARG A 437 -11.71 -21.70 8.38
C ARG A 437 -10.60 -21.06 7.56
N TYR A 438 -9.82 -20.22 8.22
CA TYR A 438 -8.67 -19.56 7.64
C TYR A 438 -7.43 -20.05 8.36
N LEU A 439 -6.39 -20.40 7.60
CA LEU A 439 -5.11 -20.84 8.13
C LEU A 439 -4.01 -19.93 7.58
N LEU A 440 -3.11 -19.52 8.47
CA LEU A 440 -1.83 -18.91 8.10
C LEU A 440 -0.71 -19.81 8.59
N ASP A 441 0.12 -20.30 7.68
CA ASP A 441 1.21 -21.24 7.95
C ASP A 441 0.72 -22.49 8.72
N GLY A 442 -0.49 -22.95 8.40
CA GLY A 442 -1.16 -24.07 9.06
C GLY A 442 -1.82 -23.77 10.41
N ALA A 443 -1.64 -22.57 10.97
CA ALA A 443 -2.29 -22.16 12.21
C ALA A 443 -3.65 -21.52 11.94
N ALA A 444 -4.70 -21.92 12.68
CA ALA A 444 -6.03 -21.33 12.55
C ALA A 444 -6.04 -19.86 12.96
N LYS A 445 -6.62 -19.02 12.11
CA LYS A 445 -6.73 -17.56 12.29
C LYS A 445 -8.16 -17.10 12.13
N ARG A 446 -8.46 -15.93 12.70
CA ARG A 446 -9.73 -15.23 12.41
C ARG A 446 -9.64 -14.66 11.00
N SER A 447 -10.80 -14.45 10.36
CA SER A 447 -10.86 -13.89 9.00
C SER A 447 -10.21 -12.49 8.87
N GLU A 448 -10.24 -11.68 9.94
CA GLU A 448 -9.52 -10.38 9.99
C GLU A 448 -7.99 -10.53 10.04
N ASP A 449 -7.50 -11.63 10.59
CA ASP A 449 -6.07 -11.86 10.73
C ASP A 449 -5.48 -12.53 9.48
N ALA A 450 -6.31 -13.26 8.71
CA ALA A 450 -5.89 -13.98 7.51
C ALA A 450 -5.98 -13.16 6.20
N ALA A 451 -6.97 -12.28 6.07
CA ALA A 451 -7.09 -11.44 4.88
C ALA A 451 -6.12 -10.24 4.92
N GLY A 452 -5.72 -9.74 3.75
CA GLY A 452 -4.67 -8.72 3.59
C GLY A 452 -3.25 -9.27 3.54
N GLU A 453 -3.08 -10.59 3.64
CA GLU A 453 -1.79 -11.26 3.42
C GLU A 453 -1.45 -11.33 1.91
N LEU A 454 -2.46 -11.31 1.05
CA LEU A 454 -2.33 -11.08 -0.39
C LEU A 454 -3.20 -9.88 -0.76
N VAL A 455 -2.64 -8.93 -1.50
CA VAL A 455 -3.38 -7.75 -1.99
C VAL A 455 -3.58 -7.91 -3.48
N VAL A 456 -4.84 -7.84 -3.91
CA VAL A 456 -5.25 -8.05 -5.29
C VAL A 456 -6.09 -6.90 -5.81
N VAL A 457 -5.94 -6.62 -7.10
CA VAL A 457 -6.89 -5.83 -7.88
C VAL A 457 -7.50 -6.75 -8.90
N ALA A 458 -8.81 -6.93 -8.80
CA ALA A 458 -9.52 -7.85 -9.66
C ALA A 458 -10.46 -7.13 -10.61
N PHE A 459 -10.51 -7.62 -11.83
CA PHE A 459 -11.42 -7.20 -12.87
C PHE A 459 -12.12 -8.44 -13.39
N PHE A 460 -13.36 -8.63 -12.95
CA PHE A 460 -14.24 -9.67 -13.46
C PHE A 460 -15.30 -9.05 -14.38
N PRO A 461 -15.95 -9.82 -15.28
CA PRO A 461 -17.01 -9.32 -16.14
C PRO A 461 -18.14 -8.62 -15.35
N GLU A 462 -18.44 -9.09 -14.14
CA GLU A 462 -19.44 -8.50 -13.24
C GLU A 462 -19.09 -7.07 -12.78
N ASP A 463 -17.81 -6.69 -12.80
CA ASP A 463 -17.37 -5.34 -12.38
C ASP A 463 -17.78 -4.26 -13.39
N VAL A 464 -18.04 -4.60 -14.65
CA VAL A 464 -18.43 -3.64 -15.70
C VAL A 464 -19.69 -2.87 -15.32
N GLU A 465 -20.59 -3.49 -14.56
CA GLU A 465 -21.84 -2.88 -14.11
C GLU A 465 -21.69 -2.11 -12.79
N LEU A 466 -20.51 -2.06 -12.16
CA LEU A 466 -20.31 -1.50 -10.81
C LEU A 466 -20.92 -0.10 -10.64
N LEU A 467 -20.72 0.79 -11.61
CA LEU A 467 -21.27 2.15 -11.55
C LEU A 467 -22.77 2.19 -11.84
N GLY A 468 -23.29 1.31 -12.71
CA GLY A 468 -24.71 1.19 -13.03
C GLY A 468 -25.53 0.42 -11.98
N ALA A 469 -24.88 -0.36 -11.13
CA ALA A 469 -25.49 -1.21 -10.12
C ALA A 469 -26.10 -0.41 -8.96
N ALA A 470 -26.77 -1.11 -8.05
CA ALA A 470 -27.29 -0.50 -6.83
C ALA A 470 -26.16 0.08 -5.95
N PRO A 471 -26.41 1.12 -5.14
CA PRO A 471 -25.45 1.69 -4.19
C PRO A 471 -24.76 0.66 -3.27
N SER A 472 -25.38 -0.50 -3.02
CA SER A 472 -24.78 -1.58 -2.24
C SER A 472 -23.57 -2.22 -2.92
N ALA A 473 -23.51 -2.26 -4.26
CA ALA A 473 -22.35 -2.75 -5.00
C ALA A 473 -21.14 -1.83 -4.82
N ARG A 474 -21.35 -0.51 -4.93
CA ARG A 474 -20.28 0.49 -4.74
C ARG A 474 -19.79 0.58 -3.30
N ARG A 475 -20.67 0.41 -2.32
CA ARG A 475 -20.27 0.24 -0.92
C ARG A 475 -19.40 -1.00 -0.72
N ARG A 476 -19.82 -2.15 -1.26
CA ARG A 476 -19.03 -3.39 -1.21
C ARG A 476 -17.66 -3.22 -1.86
N PHE A 477 -17.57 -2.53 -3.00
CA PHE A 477 -16.30 -2.19 -3.64
C PHE A 477 -15.38 -1.40 -2.69
N MET A 478 -15.86 -0.30 -2.10
CA MET A 478 -15.09 0.50 -1.13
C MET A 478 -14.67 -0.32 0.09
N ASP A 479 -15.60 -1.08 0.67
CA ASP A 479 -15.34 -1.85 1.89
C ASP A 479 -14.34 -2.97 1.67
N ALA A 480 -14.44 -3.65 0.54
CA ALA A 480 -13.53 -4.72 0.21
C ALA A 480 -12.14 -4.18 -0.17
N MET A 481 -12.05 -2.98 -0.77
CA MET A 481 -10.78 -2.28 -0.98
C MET A 481 -10.11 -1.87 0.34
N LEU A 482 -10.84 -1.17 1.23
CA LEU A 482 -10.35 -0.83 2.58
C LEU A 482 -9.98 -2.08 3.37
N GLY A 483 -10.78 -3.13 3.25
CA GLY A 483 -10.58 -4.36 3.99
C GLY A 483 -9.26 -5.07 3.68
N GLN A 484 -8.69 -4.90 2.48
CA GLN A 484 -7.39 -5.51 2.16
C GLN A 484 -6.25 -4.97 3.05
N ILE A 485 -6.32 -3.71 3.48
CA ILE A 485 -5.22 -3.05 4.19
C ILE A 485 -5.59 -2.59 5.61
N ASP A 486 -6.88 -2.46 5.94
CA ASP A 486 -7.35 -2.02 7.25
C ASP A 486 -8.12 -3.14 7.97
N ARG A 487 -7.46 -3.75 8.96
CA ARG A 487 -8.04 -4.79 9.82
C ARG A 487 -9.18 -4.25 10.69
N ALA A 488 -9.09 -2.99 11.15
CA ALA A 488 -10.12 -2.37 11.95
C ALA A 488 -11.39 -2.15 11.13
N HIS A 489 -11.27 -1.69 9.88
CA HIS A 489 -12.42 -1.53 8.97
C HIS A 489 -13.18 -2.85 8.78
N ARG A 490 -12.47 -3.97 8.56
CA ARG A 490 -13.10 -5.31 8.44
C ARG A 490 -13.86 -5.72 9.69
N ARG A 491 -13.25 -5.54 10.85
CA ARG A 491 -13.87 -5.86 12.14
C ARG A 491 -15.13 -5.03 12.35
N GLU A 492 -15.02 -3.72 12.16
CA GLU A 492 -16.13 -2.78 12.35
C GLU A 492 -17.27 -3.02 11.37
N MET A 493 -17.01 -3.40 10.12
CA MET A 493 -18.06 -3.78 9.16
C MET A 493 -18.85 -5.01 9.63
N ARG A 494 -18.20 -6.00 10.24
CA ARG A 494 -18.89 -7.15 10.84
C ARG A 494 -19.70 -6.77 12.07
N GLU A 495 -19.13 -5.96 12.94
CA GLU A 495 -19.83 -5.44 14.11
C GLU A 495 -21.06 -4.62 13.70
N LEU A 496 -20.94 -3.78 12.66
CA LEU A 496 -22.05 -2.99 12.14
C LEU A 496 -23.18 -3.88 11.64
N GLN A 497 -22.87 -4.95 10.92
CA GLN A 497 -23.88 -5.90 10.45
C GLN A 497 -24.64 -6.52 11.62
N HIS A 498 -23.93 -6.94 12.67
CA HIS A 498 -24.56 -7.48 13.88
C HIS A 498 -25.43 -6.44 14.60
N VAL A 499 -24.93 -5.21 14.77
CA VAL A 499 -25.70 -4.11 15.37
C VAL A 499 -26.97 -3.82 14.58
N LEU A 500 -26.88 -3.77 13.24
CA LEU A 500 -28.05 -3.56 12.39
C LEU A 500 -29.06 -4.70 12.51
N GLU A 501 -28.62 -5.95 12.62
CA GLU A 501 -29.50 -7.10 12.83
C GLU A 501 -30.25 -7.03 14.15
N GLN A 502 -29.54 -6.79 15.27
CA GLN A 502 -30.14 -6.65 16.60
C GLN A 502 -31.11 -5.47 16.67
N ARG A 503 -30.68 -4.31 16.17
CA ARG A 503 -31.50 -3.10 16.15
C ARG A 503 -32.75 -3.25 15.28
N ASN A 504 -32.62 -3.85 14.10
CA ASN A 504 -33.77 -4.09 13.22
C ASN A 504 -34.74 -5.11 13.83
N ALA A 505 -34.28 -6.08 14.62
CA ALA A 505 -35.17 -6.99 15.35
C ALA A 505 -36.01 -6.22 16.38
N LEU A 506 -35.38 -5.36 17.19
CA LEU A 506 -36.08 -4.52 18.16
C LEU A 506 -37.09 -3.57 17.49
N LEU A 507 -36.71 -2.95 16.37
CA LEU A 507 -37.62 -2.07 15.61
C LEU A 507 -38.83 -2.81 15.05
N ARG A 508 -38.70 -4.09 14.65
CA ARG A 508 -39.83 -4.91 14.21
C ARG A 508 -40.77 -5.26 15.37
N VAL A 509 -40.22 -5.63 16.52
CA VAL A 509 -41.01 -5.88 17.74
C VAL A 509 -41.78 -4.61 18.13
N ALA A 510 -41.12 -3.45 18.16
CA ALA A 510 -41.77 -2.18 18.50
C ALA A 510 -42.84 -1.71 17.50
N ARG A 511 -42.81 -2.24 16.27
CA ARG A 511 -43.84 -2.02 15.25
C ARG A 511 -45.08 -2.90 15.51
N GLU A 512 -44.91 -4.08 16.07
CA GLU A 512 -45.99 -5.06 16.32
C GLU A 512 -46.61 -4.92 17.72
N GLU A 513 -45.79 -4.76 18.76
CA GLU A 513 -46.20 -4.81 20.18
C GLU A 513 -46.38 -3.43 20.83
N LEU A 514 -46.17 -2.34 20.09
CA LEU A 514 -46.27 -0.94 20.55
C LEU A 514 -45.34 -0.52 21.72
N GLU A 515 -44.54 -1.41 22.30
CA GLU A 515 -43.50 -1.08 23.29
C GLU A 515 -42.10 -1.33 22.73
N LEU A 516 -41.20 -0.36 22.94
CA LEU A 516 -39.79 -0.44 22.54
C LEU A 516 -38.94 -0.57 23.81
N PRO A 517 -38.05 -1.57 23.90
CA PRO A 517 -37.07 -1.66 24.98
C PRO A 517 -36.06 -0.50 24.92
N GLU A 518 -36.40 0.64 25.52
CA GLU A 518 -35.67 1.91 25.41
C GLU A 518 -34.19 1.81 25.80
N ALA A 519 -33.86 1.05 26.84
CA ALA A 519 -32.48 0.88 27.31
C ALA A 519 -31.62 0.06 26.32
N GLU A 520 -32.16 -1.05 25.80
CA GLU A 520 -31.47 -1.87 24.80
C GLU A 520 -31.33 -1.12 23.48
N MET A 521 -32.38 -0.41 23.06
CA MET A 521 -32.34 0.42 21.86
C MET A 521 -31.28 1.52 21.99
N ALA A 522 -31.19 2.21 23.13
CA ALA A 522 -30.20 3.25 23.36
C ALA A 522 -28.76 2.71 23.32
N PHE A 523 -28.52 1.49 23.82
CA PHE A 523 -27.23 0.82 23.69
C PHE A 523 -26.86 0.57 22.23
N TRP A 524 -27.77 -0.02 21.45
CA TRP A 524 -27.55 -0.28 20.03
C TRP A 524 -27.44 0.99 19.18
N ASP A 525 -28.16 2.05 19.54
CA ASP A 525 -28.03 3.37 18.95
C ASP A 525 -26.62 3.94 19.16
N GLY A 526 -26.08 3.83 20.37
CA GLY A 526 -24.71 4.23 20.68
C GLY A 526 -23.66 3.50 19.84
N GLU A 527 -23.77 2.16 19.75
CA GLU A 527 -22.88 1.34 18.94
C GLU A 527 -23.02 1.63 17.44
N LEU A 528 -24.26 1.82 16.95
CA LEU A 528 -24.52 2.20 15.56
C LEU A 528 -23.84 3.54 15.24
N ILE A 529 -23.95 4.55 16.11
CA ILE A 529 -23.32 5.85 15.91
C ILE A 529 -21.80 5.72 15.85
N ARG A 530 -21.20 5.02 16.81
CA ARG A 530 -19.74 4.81 16.89
C ARG A 530 -19.20 4.16 15.61
N LEU A 531 -19.81 3.06 15.17
CA LEU A 531 -19.40 2.33 13.97
C LEU A 531 -19.68 3.12 12.69
N SER A 532 -20.83 3.80 12.62
CA SER A 532 -21.22 4.62 11.47
C SER A 532 -20.26 5.77 11.23
N ALA A 533 -19.82 6.44 12.30
CA ALA A 533 -18.84 7.51 12.23
C ALA A 533 -17.50 7.01 11.67
N ALA A 534 -16.99 5.90 12.19
CA ALA A 534 -15.72 5.33 11.78
C ALA A 534 -15.71 4.83 10.32
N ILE A 535 -16.71 4.04 9.94
CA ILE A 535 -16.82 3.46 8.58
C ILE A 535 -17.03 4.56 7.54
N SER A 536 -17.95 5.48 7.78
CA SER A 536 -18.23 6.54 6.81
C SER A 536 -17.03 7.49 6.65
N LEU A 537 -16.28 7.76 7.72
CA LEU A 537 -15.06 8.58 7.66
C LEU A 537 -13.99 7.92 6.78
N ARG A 538 -13.72 6.63 6.99
CA ARG A 538 -12.76 5.88 6.16
C ARG A 538 -13.17 5.85 4.69
N ARG A 539 -14.45 5.60 4.38
CA ARG A 539 -14.96 5.62 3.00
C ARG A 539 -14.87 7.00 2.35
N SER A 540 -15.16 8.06 3.10
CA SER A 540 -15.05 9.43 2.60
C SER A 540 -13.60 9.81 2.28
N ARG A 541 -12.65 9.40 3.13
CA ARG A 541 -11.20 9.58 2.88
C ARG A 541 -10.76 8.77 1.67
N LEU A 542 -11.17 7.51 1.57
CA LEU A 542 -10.91 6.67 0.40
C LEU A 542 -11.38 7.35 -0.90
N ALA A 543 -12.63 7.80 -0.96
CA ALA A 543 -13.17 8.45 -2.15
C ALA A 543 -12.40 9.73 -2.53
N THR A 544 -11.93 10.49 -1.54
CA THR A 544 -11.11 11.69 -1.74
C THR A 544 -9.74 11.33 -2.32
N GLU A 545 -9.07 10.33 -1.74
CA GLU A 545 -7.76 9.86 -2.16
C GLU A 545 -7.79 9.17 -3.53
N LEU A 546 -8.89 8.51 -3.88
CA LEU A 546 -9.08 7.92 -5.20
C LEU A 546 -9.37 8.94 -6.29
N SER A 547 -9.83 10.14 -5.94
CA SER A 547 -10.35 11.11 -6.90
C SER A 547 -9.29 11.51 -7.94
N ALA A 548 -8.08 11.89 -7.50
CA ALA A 548 -7.01 12.29 -8.42
C ALA A 548 -6.50 11.13 -9.30
N PRO A 549 -6.16 9.94 -8.76
CA PRO A 549 -5.80 8.78 -9.59
C PRO A 549 -6.91 8.36 -10.56
N PHE A 550 -8.18 8.47 -10.16
CA PHE A 550 -9.33 8.17 -11.02
C PHE A 550 -9.47 9.14 -12.19
N VAL A 551 -9.31 10.44 -11.94
CA VAL A 551 -9.32 11.47 -12.99
C VAL A 551 -8.19 11.24 -13.97
N SER A 552 -6.96 11.06 -13.47
CA SER A 552 -5.79 10.80 -14.31
C SER A 552 -5.93 9.52 -15.15
N ALA A 553 -6.46 8.44 -14.57
CA ALA A 553 -6.72 7.22 -15.31
C ALA A 553 -7.81 7.43 -16.38
N THR A 554 -8.86 8.19 -16.07
CA THR A 554 -9.93 8.51 -17.03
C THR A 554 -9.39 9.26 -18.24
N GLU A 555 -8.61 10.32 -18.02
CA GLU A 555 -7.98 11.11 -19.09
C GLU A 555 -7.14 10.20 -20.01
N ARG A 556 -6.42 9.23 -19.44
CA ARG A 556 -5.62 8.26 -20.19
C ARG A 556 -6.46 7.25 -21.00
N PHE A 557 -7.59 6.80 -20.49
CA PHE A 557 -8.40 5.74 -21.13
C PHE A 557 -9.45 6.26 -22.12
N THR A 558 -10.02 7.43 -21.87
CA THR A 558 -11.14 7.96 -22.67
C THR A 558 -10.78 9.22 -23.43
N GLY A 559 -9.73 9.94 -23.02
CA GLY A 559 -9.48 11.32 -23.44
C GLY A 559 -10.58 12.29 -23.03
N ALA A 560 -11.52 11.87 -22.17
CA ALA A 560 -12.66 12.68 -21.74
C ALA A 560 -12.33 13.37 -20.41
N GLU A 561 -12.43 14.71 -20.42
CA GLU A 561 -12.28 15.54 -19.23
C GLU A 561 -13.60 15.60 -18.43
N GLY A 562 -13.48 15.79 -17.11
CA GLY A 562 -14.61 16.20 -16.28
C GLY A 562 -15.39 15.08 -15.58
N LEU A 563 -14.86 13.86 -15.47
CA LEU A 563 -15.38 12.89 -14.49
C LEU A 563 -14.87 13.26 -13.08
N ALA A 564 -15.75 13.18 -12.09
CA ALA A 564 -15.40 13.39 -10.68
C ALA A 564 -15.95 12.26 -9.81
N LEU A 565 -15.16 11.83 -8.83
CA LEU A 565 -15.51 10.80 -7.86
C LEU A 565 -15.76 11.45 -6.49
N ALA A 566 -16.88 11.12 -5.86
CA ALA A 566 -17.26 11.67 -4.56
C ALA A 566 -17.98 10.65 -3.66
N TYR A 567 -17.83 10.79 -2.36
CA TYR A 567 -18.61 10.05 -1.37
C TYR A 567 -19.91 10.78 -1.04
N ALA A 568 -21.05 10.13 -1.26
CA ALA A 568 -22.37 10.65 -0.89
C ALA A 568 -22.84 9.99 0.41
N GLY A 569 -22.47 10.60 1.54
CA GLY A 569 -22.88 10.15 2.88
C GLY A 569 -24.14 10.84 3.39
N GLN A 570 -24.83 10.22 4.37
CA GLN A 570 -25.94 10.86 5.08
C GLN A 570 -25.52 12.02 5.99
N VAL A 571 -24.25 12.05 6.39
CA VAL A 571 -23.68 13.07 7.26
C VAL A 571 -22.35 13.57 6.71
N GLU A 572 -22.05 14.81 7.02
CA GLU A 572 -20.75 15.43 6.81
C GLU A 572 -19.98 15.50 8.13
N GLY A 573 -18.69 15.82 8.05
CA GLY A 573 -17.77 15.83 9.17
C GLY A 573 -16.47 15.13 8.81
N ALA A 574 -15.36 15.66 9.28
CA ALA A 574 -14.03 15.16 8.94
C ALA A 574 -13.30 14.52 10.14
N THR A 575 -13.91 14.57 11.32
CA THR A 575 -13.53 13.77 12.49
C THR A 575 -14.60 12.75 12.87
N LEU A 576 -14.20 11.78 13.70
CA LEU A 576 -15.11 10.79 14.27
C LEU A 576 -16.21 11.44 15.11
N ASP A 577 -15.85 12.43 15.93
CA ASP A 577 -16.79 13.08 16.85
C ASP A 577 -17.83 13.94 16.12
N GLU A 578 -17.42 14.65 15.06
CA GLU A 578 -18.35 15.39 14.20
C GLU A 578 -19.36 14.44 13.55
N ARG A 579 -18.88 13.33 12.97
CA ARG A 579 -19.76 12.34 12.34
C ARG A 579 -20.63 11.63 13.35
N ALA A 580 -20.12 11.30 14.53
CA ALA A 580 -20.88 10.69 15.60
C ALA A 580 -22.01 11.63 16.05
N SER A 581 -21.71 12.91 16.25
CA SER A 581 -22.69 13.94 16.60
C SER A 581 -23.73 14.13 15.50
N ALA A 582 -23.31 14.15 14.24
CA ALA A 582 -24.20 14.25 13.09
C ALA A 582 -25.11 13.03 12.95
N TYR A 583 -24.57 11.81 13.11
CA TYR A 583 -25.38 10.59 13.10
C TYR A 583 -26.35 10.55 14.27
N ALA A 584 -25.93 10.94 15.48
CA ALA A 584 -26.82 11.03 16.64
C ALA A 584 -28.01 11.96 16.37
N ARG A 585 -27.76 13.10 15.71
CA ARG A 585 -28.81 14.04 15.30
C ARG A 585 -29.76 13.41 14.28
N VAL A 586 -29.24 12.85 13.19
CA VAL A 586 -30.05 12.21 12.13
C VAL A 586 -30.84 11.00 12.65
N LEU A 587 -30.28 10.27 13.61
CA LEU A 587 -30.94 9.15 14.30
C LEU A 587 -32.16 9.62 15.09
N ARG A 588 -32.01 10.68 15.89
CA ARG A 588 -33.13 11.30 16.62
C ARG A 588 -34.21 11.81 15.67
N GLU A 589 -33.82 12.49 14.60
CA GLU A 589 -34.75 13.02 13.59
C GLU A 589 -35.56 11.91 12.89
N LYS A 590 -34.95 10.74 12.66
CA LYS A 590 -35.60 9.62 11.95
C LYS A 590 -36.20 8.55 12.87
N ARG A 591 -36.12 8.71 14.20
CA ARG A 591 -36.49 7.70 15.19
C ARG A 591 -37.91 7.14 14.99
N GLU A 592 -38.91 8.02 14.91
CA GLU A 592 -40.31 7.62 14.68
C GLU A 592 -40.50 6.90 13.33
N ARG A 593 -39.76 7.34 12.32
CA ARG A 593 -39.82 6.73 10.98
C ARG A 593 -39.17 5.34 10.98
N GLU A 594 -38.04 5.16 11.65
CA GLU A 594 -37.39 3.85 11.79
C GLU A 594 -38.27 2.86 12.54
N ARG A 595 -38.94 3.33 13.62
CA ARG A 595 -39.94 2.55 14.37
C ARG A 595 -41.09 2.11 13.47
N TRP A 596 -41.69 3.05 12.73
CA TRP A 596 -42.80 2.73 11.83
C TRP A 596 -42.39 1.78 10.70
N GLN A 597 -41.19 1.92 10.14
CA GLN A 597 -40.70 1.05 9.07
C GLN A 597 -40.14 -0.30 9.57
N GLY A 598 -39.85 -0.44 10.87
CA GLY A 598 -39.24 -1.64 11.43
C GLY A 598 -37.81 -1.88 10.91
N THR A 599 -37.08 -0.81 10.53
CA THR A 599 -35.73 -0.93 9.97
C THR A 599 -34.90 0.35 10.16
N SER A 600 -33.59 0.17 10.23
CA SER A 600 -32.61 1.25 10.37
C SER A 600 -32.47 2.02 9.05
N LEU A 601 -32.71 3.32 9.12
CA LEU A 601 -32.61 4.33 8.06
C LEU A 601 -31.37 5.21 8.21
N VAL A 602 -30.62 5.05 9.28
CA VAL A 602 -29.40 5.83 9.59
C VAL A 602 -28.18 4.93 9.63
N GLY A 603 -27.10 5.38 8.99
CA GLY A 603 -25.78 4.73 8.99
C GLY A 603 -25.21 4.52 7.59
N PRO A 604 -23.94 4.08 7.49
CA PRO A 604 -23.20 3.97 6.24
C PRO A 604 -23.73 2.89 5.30
N GLN A 605 -24.66 2.04 5.74
CA GLN A 605 -25.41 1.12 4.88
C GLN A 605 -26.34 1.86 3.90
N ARG A 606 -26.55 3.17 4.07
CA ARG A 606 -27.34 4.05 3.19
C ARG A 606 -26.50 5.00 2.33
N ASP A 607 -25.19 5.05 2.55
CA ASP A 607 -24.28 5.95 1.82
C ASP A 607 -23.93 5.40 0.43
N ASP A 608 -23.28 6.20 -0.41
CA ASP A 608 -22.93 5.82 -1.78
C ASP A 608 -21.58 6.39 -2.25
N LEU A 609 -21.02 5.80 -3.30
CA LEU A 609 -19.91 6.35 -4.07
C LEU A 609 -20.49 6.84 -5.40
N VAL A 610 -20.28 8.10 -5.75
CA VAL A 610 -20.91 8.71 -6.91
C VAL A 610 -19.84 9.16 -7.89
N VAL A 611 -20.05 8.81 -9.16
CA VAL A 611 -19.30 9.36 -10.29
C VAL A 611 -20.18 10.36 -11.02
N THR A 612 -19.68 11.57 -11.20
CA THR A 612 -20.38 12.64 -11.92
C THR A 612 -19.60 13.11 -13.13
N SER A 613 -20.31 13.57 -14.17
CA SER A 613 -19.74 14.29 -15.30
C SER A 613 -20.53 15.58 -15.49
N ALA A 614 -19.85 16.73 -15.52
CA ALA A 614 -20.46 18.06 -15.57
C ALA A 614 -21.61 18.25 -14.55
N GLY A 615 -21.44 17.72 -13.33
CA GLY A 615 -22.43 17.81 -12.25
C GLY A 615 -23.62 16.84 -12.35
N ARG A 616 -23.67 15.96 -13.37
CA ARG A 616 -24.72 14.93 -13.51
C ARG A 616 -24.18 13.55 -13.16
N MET A 617 -24.98 12.70 -12.51
CA MET A 617 -24.58 11.32 -12.17
C MET A 617 -24.39 10.46 -13.43
N LEU A 618 -23.18 9.95 -13.62
CA LEU A 618 -22.78 9.19 -14.81
C LEU A 618 -23.69 7.98 -15.12
N PRO A 619 -24.19 7.20 -14.14
CA PRO A 619 -25.07 6.06 -14.39
C PRO A 619 -26.36 6.40 -15.15
N ALA A 620 -26.83 7.65 -15.09
CA ALA A 620 -28.11 8.05 -15.63
C ALA A 620 -28.11 8.37 -17.14
N PHE A 621 -26.95 8.60 -17.76
CA PHE A 621 -26.90 9.07 -19.15
C PHE A 621 -25.67 8.61 -19.97
N ALA A 622 -24.63 8.05 -19.33
CA ALA A 622 -23.44 7.64 -20.07
C ALA A 622 -23.70 6.37 -20.92
N SER A 623 -22.99 6.32 -22.04
CA SER A 623 -22.96 5.15 -22.91
C SER A 623 -22.29 3.95 -22.22
N ARG A 624 -22.56 2.75 -22.72
CA ARG A 624 -21.92 1.52 -22.21
C ARG A 624 -20.39 1.56 -22.27
N GLY A 625 -19.82 2.20 -23.28
CA GLY A 625 -18.37 2.37 -23.42
C GLY A 625 -17.77 3.34 -22.40
N GLU A 626 -18.48 4.41 -22.07
CA GLU A 626 -18.08 5.37 -21.03
C GLU A 626 -18.17 4.75 -19.64
N HIS A 627 -19.22 3.96 -19.34
CA HIS A 627 -19.30 3.20 -18.08
C HIS A 627 -18.13 2.25 -17.90
N ARG A 628 -17.81 1.44 -18.92
CA ARG A 628 -16.66 0.52 -18.89
C ARG A 628 -15.37 1.26 -18.62
N SER A 629 -15.15 2.37 -19.31
CA SER A 629 -13.91 3.13 -19.18
C SER A 629 -13.79 3.78 -17.79
N ALA A 630 -14.89 4.27 -17.23
CA ALA A 630 -14.92 4.78 -15.86
C ALA A 630 -14.65 3.67 -14.82
N VAL A 631 -15.24 2.49 -14.99
CA VAL A 631 -14.93 1.33 -14.13
C VAL A 631 -13.45 0.94 -14.22
N LEU A 632 -12.89 0.87 -15.44
CA LEU A 632 -11.48 0.58 -15.63
C LEU A 632 -10.58 1.61 -14.93
N SER A 633 -10.92 2.89 -15.10
CA SER A 633 -10.20 4.00 -14.45
C SER A 633 -10.26 3.90 -12.93
N LEU A 634 -11.41 3.50 -12.39
CA LEU A 634 -11.60 3.30 -10.94
C LEU A 634 -10.76 2.15 -10.40
N LYS A 635 -10.59 1.07 -11.18
CA LYS A 635 -9.76 -0.07 -10.79
C LYS A 635 -8.26 0.21 -10.92
N ILE A 636 -7.84 1.01 -11.91
CA ILE A 636 -6.46 1.52 -11.97
C ILE A 636 -6.18 2.48 -10.80
N ALA A 637 -7.14 3.32 -10.43
CA ALA A 637 -7.07 4.13 -9.23
C ALA A 637 -7.00 3.26 -7.95
N GLU A 638 -7.76 2.15 -7.89
CA GLU A 638 -7.66 1.15 -6.82
C GLU A 638 -6.23 0.59 -6.72
N ALA A 639 -5.63 0.20 -7.85
CA ALA A 639 -4.28 -0.34 -7.88
C ALA A 639 -3.23 0.66 -7.40
N ALA A 640 -3.25 1.90 -7.91
CA ALA A 640 -2.33 2.95 -7.51
C ALA A 640 -2.45 3.26 -6.00
N TRP A 641 -3.69 3.34 -5.49
CA TRP A 641 -3.92 3.57 -4.08
C TRP A 641 -3.42 2.41 -3.21
N LEU A 642 -3.71 1.16 -3.57
CA LEU A 642 -3.24 -0.01 -2.82
C LEU A 642 -1.71 -0.08 -2.80
N ALA A 643 -1.07 0.14 -3.94
CA ALA A 643 0.39 0.18 -4.04
C ALA A 643 0.99 1.27 -3.14
N SER A 644 0.41 2.47 -3.11
CA SER A 644 0.87 3.57 -2.24
C SER A 644 0.75 3.26 -0.74
N ARG A 645 -0.20 2.39 -0.36
CA ARG A 645 -0.47 2.03 1.03
C ARG A 645 0.37 0.86 1.52
N VAL A 646 0.64 -0.11 0.65
CA VAL A 646 1.34 -1.35 0.99
C VAL A 646 2.84 -1.25 0.68
N GLY A 647 3.24 -0.38 -0.25
CA GLY A 647 4.63 -0.22 -0.68
C GLY A 647 5.09 -1.25 -1.73
N GLU A 648 4.19 -2.14 -2.17
CA GLU A 648 4.43 -3.17 -3.19
C GLU A 648 3.25 -3.20 -4.17
N GLN A 649 3.47 -3.65 -5.42
CA GLN A 649 2.41 -3.74 -6.42
C GLN A 649 1.39 -4.84 -6.04
N PRO A 650 0.08 -4.59 -6.16
CA PRO A 650 -0.92 -5.64 -5.97
C PRO A 650 -0.87 -6.66 -7.12
N VAL A 651 -1.36 -7.87 -6.86
CA VAL A 651 -1.55 -8.88 -7.92
C VAL A 651 -2.80 -8.55 -8.72
N PHE A 652 -2.67 -8.43 -10.04
CA PHE A 652 -3.78 -8.14 -10.94
C PHE A 652 -4.48 -9.45 -11.36
N LEU A 653 -5.78 -9.53 -11.16
CA LEU A 653 -6.62 -10.64 -11.64
C LEU A 653 -7.51 -10.11 -12.77
N LEU A 654 -7.26 -10.52 -14.01
CA LEU A 654 -7.96 -10.01 -15.20
C LEU A 654 -8.76 -11.14 -15.85
N ASP A 655 -10.06 -11.25 -15.55
CA ASP A 655 -10.91 -12.31 -16.08
C ASP A 655 -11.66 -11.86 -17.34
N ASP A 656 -11.21 -12.32 -18.51
CA ASP A 656 -11.79 -12.05 -19.83
C ASP A 656 -12.00 -10.55 -20.18
N VAL A 657 -11.43 -9.64 -19.39
CA VAL A 657 -11.59 -8.18 -19.52
C VAL A 657 -11.15 -7.67 -20.89
N LEU A 658 -10.11 -8.29 -21.46
CA LEU A 658 -9.55 -7.87 -22.73
C LEU A 658 -10.53 -8.10 -23.88
N SER A 659 -11.36 -9.16 -23.85
CA SER A 659 -12.28 -9.45 -24.95
C SER A 659 -13.42 -8.42 -25.03
N GLU A 660 -13.76 -7.77 -23.91
CA GLU A 660 -14.80 -6.74 -23.83
C GLU A 660 -14.37 -5.33 -24.25
N LEU A 661 -13.06 -5.12 -24.44
CA LEU A 661 -12.48 -3.83 -24.80
C LEU A 661 -12.14 -3.78 -26.29
N ASP A 662 -12.22 -2.58 -26.88
CA ASP A 662 -11.66 -2.32 -28.20
C ASP A 662 -10.12 -2.30 -28.16
N PRO A 663 -9.43 -2.38 -29.31
CA PRO A 663 -7.97 -2.46 -29.36
C PRO A 663 -7.24 -1.31 -28.64
N ALA A 664 -7.73 -0.06 -28.75
CA ALA A 664 -7.07 1.08 -28.13
C ALA A 664 -7.16 0.99 -26.60
N ARG A 665 -8.32 0.60 -26.06
CA ARG A 665 -8.51 0.41 -24.62
C ARG A 665 -7.73 -0.79 -24.07
N ARG A 666 -7.58 -1.87 -24.85
CA ARG A 666 -6.73 -3.03 -24.47
C ARG A 666 -5.28 -2.62 -24.29
N GLU A 667 -4.74 -1.87 -25.25
CA GLU A 667 -3.37 -1.34 -25.18
C GLU A 667 -3.21 -0.34 -24.03
N ALA A 668 -4.17 0.56 -23.85
CA ALA A 668 -4.14 1.49 -22.72
C ALA A 668 -4.12 0.76 -21.37
N LEU A 669 -4.89 -0.34 -21.22
CA LEU A 669 -4.94 -1.13 -19.99
C LEU A 669 -3.61 -1.86 -19.76
N ALA A 670 -3.08 -2.51 -20.80
CA ALA A 670 -1.78 -3.17 -20.74
C ALA A 670 -0.65 -2.21 -20.34
N ASN A 671 -0.69 -0.97 -20.84
CA ASN A 671 0.30 0.07 -20.53
C ASN A 671 0.05 0.77 -19.18
N ALA A 672 -1.15 0.69 -18.62
CA ALA A 672 -1.48 1.27 -17.31
C ALA A 672 -1.06 0.35 -16.15
N ILE A 673 -0.96 -0.96 -16.40
CA ILE A 673 -0.49 -1.91 -15.41
C ILE A 673 1.04 -1.80 -15.27
N PRO A 674 1.58 -1.63 -14.05
CA PRO A 674 3.02 -1.58 -13.82
C PRO A 674 3.76 -2.82 -14.37
N GLN A 675 4.96 -2.63 -14.90
CA GLN A 675 5.71 -3.72 -15.54
C GLN A 675 6.21 -4.78 -14.55
N ASP A 676 6.40 -4.39 -13.30
CA ASP A 676 6.85 -5.21 -12.18
C ASP A 676 5.70 -5.89 -11.41
N ALA A 677 4.45 -5.62 -11.79
CA ALA A 677 3.28 -6.23 -11.17
C ALA A 677 3.02 -7.65 -11.69
N GLN A 678 2.56 -8.53 -10.81
CA GLN A 678 2.07 -9.85 -11.18
C GLN A 678 0.68 -9.76 -11.80
N ILE A 679 0.47 -10.45 -12.92
CA ILE A 679 -0.79 -10.43 -13.65
C ILE A 679 -1.26 -11.86 -13.88
N LEU A 680 -2.42 -12.23 -13.35
CA LEU A 680 -3.10 -13.49 -13.63
C LEU A 680 -4.30 -13.18 -14.50
N LEU A 681 -4.30 -13.68 -15.73
CA LEU A 681 -5.30 -13.31 -16.72
C LEU A 681 -5.92 -14.52 -17.41
N THR A 682 -7.18 -14.43 -17.80
CA THR A 682 -7.88 -15.48 -18.56
C THR A 682 -8.16 -15.01 -19.97
N ALA A 683 -8.05 -15.94 -20.93
CA ALA A 683 -8.39 -15.68 -22.32
C ALA A 683 -8.95 -16.95 -22.97
N ALA A 684 -9.83 -16.77 -23.97
CA ALA A 684 -10.27 -17.89 -24.80
C ALA A 684 -9.13 -18.41 -25.72
N ILE A 685 -8.34 -17.48 -26.26
CA ILE A 685 -7.24 -17.73 -27.21
C ILE A 685 -6.08 -16.77 -26.94
N VAL A 686 -4.84 -17.20 -27.17
CA VAL A 686 -3.62 -16.40 -26.95
C VAL A 686 -3.57 -15.14 -27.82
N THR A 687 -4.12 -15.21 -29.05
CA THR A 687 -4.14 -14.08 -29.99
C THR A 687 -5.03 -12.92 -29.54
N ALA A 688 -5.89 -13.12 -28.54
CA ALA A 688 -6.71 -12.05 -27.96
C ALA A 688 -5.92 -11.11 -27.02
N LEU A 689 -4.70 -11.49 -26.63
CA LEU A 689 -3.84 -10.70 -25.75
C LEU A 689 -3.15 -9.55 -26.50
N PRO A 690 -3.01 -8.35 -25.89
CA PRO A 690 -2.09 -7.31 -26.36
C PRO A 690 -0.67 -7.83 -26.52
N ASP A 691 0.09 -7.28 -27.47
CA ASP A 691 1.45 -7.76 -27.78
C ASP A 691 2.37 -7.63 -26.56
N VAL A 692 2.27 -6.50 -25.83
CA VAL A 692 3.02 -6.23 -24.59
C VAL A 692 2.82 -7.32 -23.52
N LEU A 693 1.60 -7.88 -23.42
CA LEU A 693 1.32 -8.97 -22.47
C LEU A 693 1.70 -10.33 -23.06
N ARG A 694 1.47 -10.54 -24.36
CA ARG A 694 1.75 -11.80 -25.04
C ARG A 694 3.23 -12.16 -25.02
N GLU A 695 4.11 -11.18 -25.19
CA GLU A 695 5.58 -11.38 -25.21
C GLU A 695 6.15 -11.81 -23.85
N ARG A 696 5.45 -11.51 -22.75
CA ARG A 696 5.93 -11.76 -21.38
C ARG A 696 5.07 -12.71 -20.57
N ALA A 697 3.97 -13.22 -21.13
CA ALA A 697 3.04 -14.07 -20.40
C ALA A 697 3.38 -15.55 -20.52
N ALA A 698 3.49 -16.23 -19.39
CA ALA A 698 3.43 -17.68 -19.34
C ALA A 698 2.03 -18.14 -19.73
N VAL A 699 1.92 -19.00 -20.75
CA VAL A 699 0.62 -19.51 -21.22
C VAL A 699 0.35 -20.87 -20.58
N VAL A 700 -0.77 -20.96 -19.88
CA VAL A 700 -1.21 -22.14 -19.15
C VAL A 700 -2.52 -22.64 -19.75
N PRO A 701 -2.53 -23.77 -20.47
CA PRO A 701 -3.75 -24.33 -21.04
C PRO A 701 -4.67 -24.87 -19.94
N VAL A 702 -5.97 -24.64 -20.08
CA VAL A 702 -7.00 -25.11 -19.15
C VAL A 702 -8.08 -25.87 -19.92
N ARG A 703 -8.36 -27.10 -19.50
CA ARG A 703 -9.38 -27.98 -20.11
C ARG A 703 -10.22 -28.63 -19.02
N ARG A 704 -11.50 -28.26 -18.94
CA ARG A 704 -12.53 -28.89 -18.08
C ARG A 704 -12.08 -29.13 -16.61
N GLY A 705 -11.49 -28.12 -15.97
CA GLY A 705 -11.04 -28.25 -14.57
C GLY A 705 -9.73 -29.02 -14.42
N GLU A 706 -8.97 -29.18 -15.50
CA GLU A 706 -7.58 -29.64 -15.48
C GLU A 706 -6.69 -28.55 -16.09
N VAL A 707 -5.46 -28.44 -15.56
CA VAL A 707 -4.41 -27.57 -16.05
C VAL A 707 -3.31 -28.46 -16.61
N GLY A 708 -2.84 -28.19 -17.83
CA GLY A 708 -1.85 -29.04 -18.49
C GLY A 708 -1.15 -28.36 -19.65
#